data_AF-A0A435TTJ5-F1
#
_entry.id   AF-A0A435TTJ5-F1
#
_cell.length_a   1.000
_cell.length_b   1.000
_cell.length_c   1.000
_cell.angle_alpha   90.00
_cell.angle_beta   90.00
_cell.angle_gamma   90.00
#
_symmetry.space_group_name_H-M   'P 1'
#
loop_
_entity.id
_entity.type
_entity.pdbx_description
1 polymer ?
#
loop_
_entity_poly.entity_id
_entity_poly.type
_entity_poly.pdbx_seq_one_letter_code
_entity_poly.pdbx_strand_id
1 'polypeptide(L)'
;GLVLSGEQSDALAHITDGRGLGVIVGFAGTGKSAMLGVARQAWAAAGYEVRGAALSGIAAENLEGGSGISSRTIPSMEHSWAQGRDLLTTRDVLVIDEAGMVGTRQLERVLSHAANVGAKVVLVGDPQQLQAIEAGAAFRSIHERHGGVEIGQVRRQREDWQRDATRDLATGRIGAAISAYDAQGMVHQAATRNEARAELVERWDRDRQAHPEASRIILTHTNDEVRALNQAARERLRAAGELGDEVHVNVERGPRAFASGDRVMFLRNERSLGVKNGTLGIVEELSTQSMTVRTDDDRSVRFDLKDYTHIDHGYAATIHKAQGMTVDRTHVLATAGLDAHGCYVALSRHRDGLDLHYGGDDFATRERLVRTLSRDRAKDMASDYERIDPARSYAERRGITFRERVVEIVRRIVPEKLRDKIGGLLDGLRSPGDAEPLQERGPGPGRENVGVRIGDAGSTPERKTPTTGVPRDANVPGNPEAEMRRARTQALVRHARALDAVLSTGNADGQGSPDQMRELRDARSAFEKVRPHGWRDAEAAYVKNLELVREAGAGRVNRIVLALQLETEIRTGLDNDPGRRADRFVERWQKLDRTGREQYQAGDMSGYKSTRSAMSDMAKSLERDPQLESLLANRKRELGINVDSGRRLGAELAFSHGIGKGRGVGL
;
A
#
# COMPACT_ATOMS: atom_id res chain seq x y z
N GLY A 1 41.02 -1.03 -0.86
CA GLY A 1 39.85 -1.92 -0.97
C GLY A 1 38.58 -1.08 -1.00
N LEU A 2 37.44 -1.68 -1.35
CA LEU A 2 36.14 -1.01 -1.25
C LEU A 2 35.80 -0.77 0.24
N VAL A 3 35.33 0.43 0.58
CA VAL A 3 34.85 0.76 1.93
C VAL A 3 33.31 0.77 1.91
N LEU A 4 32.72 -0.15 2.67
CA LEU A 4 31.28 -0.24 2.86
C LEU A 4 30.81 0.82 3.87
N SER A 5 29.57 1.32 3.72
CA SER A 5 28.89 2.02 4.83
C SER A 5 28.49 1.04 5.95
N GLY A 6 28.03 1.59 7.08
CA GLY A 6 27.36 0.81 8.14
C GLY A 6 26.21 -0.02 7.56
N GLU A 7 25.24 0.62 6.91
CA GLU A 7 24.10 -0.05 6.23
C GLU A 7 24.54 -1.17 5.27
N GLN A 8 25.61 -0.96 4.49
CA GLN A 8 26.13 -1.99 3.57
C GLN A 8 26.86 -3.13 4.31
N SER A 9 27.47 -2.85 5.45
CA SER A 9 28.11 -3.86 6.31
C SER A 9 27.06 -4.68 7.07
N ASP A 10 25.98 -4.05 7.52
CA ASP A 10 24.83 -4.71 8.14
C ASP A 10 24.09 -5.59 7.11
N ALA A 11 23.91 -5.09 5.89
CA ALA A 11 23.36 -5.87 4.78
C ALA A 11 24.26 -7.07 4.42
N LEU A 12 25.59 -6.89 4.41
CA LEU A 12 26.56 -7.97 4.20
C LEU A 12 26.49 -9.01 5.32
N ALA A 13 26.43 -8.59 6.60
CA ALA A 13 26.28 -9.48 7.74
C ALA A 13 24.96 -10.28 7.66
N HIS A 14 23.85 -9.62 7.34
CA HIS A 14 22.54 -10.27 7.16
C HIS A 14 22.53 -11.30 6.03
N ILE A 15 23.12 -11.01 4.86
CA ILE A 15 23.15 -11.99 3.77
C ILE A 15 24.21 -13.08 3.96
N THR A 16 25.27 -12.85 4.73
CA THR A 16 26.31 -13.88 4.99
C THR A 16 25.96 -14.82 6.14
N ASP A 17 24.85 -14.59 6.84
CA ASP A 17 24.41 -15.46 7.93
C ASP A 17 23.93 -16.86 7.49
N GLY A 18 23.62 -17.71 8.46
CA GLY A 18 23.18 -19.10 8.26
C GLY A 18 21.73 -19.28 7.75
N ARG A 19 20.95 -18.23 7.47
CA ARG A 19 19.59 -18.37 6.94
C ARG A 19 19.62 -18.75 5.46
N GLY A 20 18.71 -19.63 5.04
CA GLY A 20 18.56 -20.03 3.64
C GLY A 20 18.06 -18.91 2.71
N LEU A 21 17.47 -17.85 3.26
CA LEU A 21 16.98 -16.67 2.53
C LEU A 21 17.52 -15.39 3.15
N GLY A 22 18.22 -14.59 2.36
CA GLY A 22 18.54 -13.18 2.64
C GLY A 22 17.69 -12.24 1.78
N VAL A 23 17.33 -11.08 2.33
CA VAL A 23 16.55 -10.06 1.63
C VAL A 23 17.20 -8.70 1.85
N ILE A 24 17.52 -8.01 0.75
CA ILE A 24 18.01 -6.64 0.74
C ILE A 24 17.07 -5.77 -0.08
N VAL A 25 16.50 -4.78 0.58
CA VAL A 25 15.92 -3.61 -0.08
C VAL A 25 17.00 -2.54 -0.13
N GLY A 26 17.06 -1.79 -1.22
CA GLY A 26 17.87 -0.57 -1.19
C GLY A 26 17.54 0.35 -2.34
N PHE A 27 17.57 1.65 -2.06
CA PHE A 27 17.16 2.68 -3.01
C PHE A 27 18.03 2.69 -4.27
N ALA A 28 17.55 3.41 -5.29
CA ALA A 28 18.25 3.61 -6.54
C ALA A 28 19.62 4.25 -6.29
N GLY A 29 20.69 3.62 -6.80
CA GLY A 29 22.05 4.18 -6.66
C GLY A 29 22.74 3.96 -5.31
N THR A 30 22.26 3.06 -4.44
CA THR A 30 22.86 2.74 -3.12
C THR A 30 24.08 1.79 -3.15
N GLY A 31 24.50 1.36 -4.34
CA GLY A 31 25.70 0.52 -4.51
C GLY A 31 25.52 -0.97 -4.17
N LYS A 32 24.29 -1.49 -4.22
CA LYS A 32 23.94 -2.90 -3.91
C LYS A 32 24.89 -3.91 -4.58
N SER A 33 25.13 -3.77 -5.88
CA SER A 33 26.01 -4.67 -6.67
C SER A 33 27.46 -4.67 -6.18
N ALA A 34 27.99 -3.52 -5.74
CA ALA A 34 29.35 -3.44 -5.21
C ALA A 34 29.51 -4.16 -3.87
N MET A 35 28.50 -4.06 -2.99
CA MET A 35 28.43 -4.83 -1.74
C MET A 35 28.29 -6.34 -2.03
N LEU A 36 27.46 -6.73 -3.00
CA LEU A 36 27.37 -8.13 -3.46
C LEU A 36 28.70 -8.67 -4.00
N GLY A 37 29.56 -7.82 -4.57
CA GLY A 37 30.91 -8.20 -4.96
C GLY A 37 31.83 -8.55 -3.78
N VAL A 38 31.65 -7.92 -2.62
CA VAL A 38 32.32 -8.29 -1.36
C VAL A 38 31.74 -9.59 -0.82
N ALA A 39 30.41 -9.73 -0.83
CA ALA A 39 29.73 -10.97 -0.43
C ALA A 39 30.17 -12.17 -1.26
N ARG A 40 30.30 -12.00 -2.58
CA ARG A 40 30.84 -13.01 -3.51
C ARG A 40 32.24 -13.49 -3.10
N GLN A 41 33.13 -12.57 -2.72
CA GLN A 41 34.48 -12.93 -2.28
C GLN A 41 34.44 -13.74 -0.97
N ALA A 42 33.60 -13.35 -0.01
CA ALA A 42 33.44 -14.08 1.25
C ALA A 42 32.87 -15.49 1.04
N TRP A 43 31.81 -15.64 0.24
CA TRP A 43 31.22 -16.95 -0.11
C TRP A 43 32.19 -17.84 -0.88
N ALA A 44 32.92 -17.29 -1.86
CA ALA A 44 33.93 -18.04 -2.61
C ALA A 44 35.08 -18.53 -1.70
N ALA A 45 35.54 -17.70 -0.76
CA ALA A 45 36.54 -18.10 0.24
C ALA A 45 36.04 -19.21 1.18
N ALA A 46 34.72 -19.27 1.44
CA ALA A 46 34.07 -20.35 2.19
C ALA A 46 33.71 -21.59 1.33
N GLY A 47 34.10 -21.62 0.05
CA GLY A 47 33.87 -22.74 -0.86
C GLY A 47 32.45 -22.84 -1.40
N TYR A 48 31.73 -21.72 -1.50
CA TYR A 48 30.44 -21.63 -2.20
C TYR A 48 30.62 -21.07 -3.62
N GLU A 49 29.83 -21.57 -4.56
CA GLU A 49 29.67 -20.99 -5.89
C GLU A 49 28.53 -19.95 -5.85
N VAL A 50 28.74 -18.79 -6.47
CA VAL A 50 27.78 -17.67 -6.41
C VAL A 50 27.25 -17.42 -7.81
N ARG A 51 25.93 -17.57 -7.99
CA ARG A 51 25.23 -17.49 -9.27
C ARG A 51 24.28 -16.30 -9.28
N GLY A 52 24.32 -15.49 -10.32
CA GLY A 52 23.49 -14.30 -10.48
C GLY A 52 22.28 -14.52 -11.37
N ALA A 53 21.15 -13.95 -10.99
CA ALA A 53 19.89 -14.02 -11.69
C ALA A 53 19.23 -12.63 -11.73
N ALA A 54 18.58 -12.31 -12.85
CA ALA A 54 17.72 -11.13 -12.94
C ALA A 54 16.58 -11.36 -13.96
N LEU A 55 15.56 -10.50 -13.97
CA LEU A 55 14.49 -10.61 -14.97
C LEU A 55 14.97 -10.24 -16.39
N SER A 56 15.80 -9.20 -16.51
CA SER A 56 16.25 -8.65 -17.81
C SER A 56 17.73 -8.90 -18.09
N GLY A 57 18.11 -8.87 -19.37
CA GLY A 57 19.51 -9.07 -19.79
C GLY A 57 20.44 -7.97 -19.28
N ILE A 58 19.96 -6.72 -19.23
CA ILE A 58 20.69 -5.57 -18.70
C ILE A 58 20.85 -5.65 -17.18
N ALA A 59 19.80 -6.07 -16.44
CA ALA A 59 19.92 -6.23 -14.99
C ALA A 59 20.95 -7.32 -14.62
N ALA A 60 20.97 -8.43 -15.37
CA ALA A 60 22.01 -9.46 -15.20
C ALA A 60 23.42 -8.92 -15.53
N GLU A 61 23.57 -8.12 -16.58
CA GLU A 61 24.85 -7.52 -16.97
C GLU A 61 25.36 -6.47 -15.97
N ASN A 62 24.46 -5.64 -15.44
CA ASN A 62 24.75 -4.68 -14.38
C ASN A 62 25.12 -5.38 -13.06
N LEU A 63 24.45 -6.50 -12.73
CA LEU A 63 24.82 -7.34 -11.59
C LEU A 63 26.23 -7.92 -11.79
N GLU A 64 26.52 -8.50 -12.96
CA GLU A 64 27.83 -9.10 -13.26
C GLU A 64 28.95 -8.06 -13.27
N GLY A 65 28.80 -6.95 -14.00
CA GLY A 65 29.80 -5.87 -14.04
C GLY A 65 29.99 -5.19 -12.68
N GLY A 66 28.93 -5.08 -11.88
CA GLY A 66 28.97 -4.43 -10.56
C GLY A 66 29.47 -5.31 -9.41
N SER A 67 29.45 -6.63 -9.54
CA SER A 67 29.77 -7.58 -8.45
C SER A 67 30.80 -8.67 -8.81
N GLY A 68 31.02 -8.92 -10.10
CA GLY A 68 31.75 -10.08 -10.61
C GLY A 68 31.02 -11.41 -10.40
N ILE A 69 29.72 -11.41 -10.09
CA ILE A 69 28.89 -12.62 -10.02
C ILE A 69 28.45 -12.96 -11.46
N SER A 70 28.79 -14.16 -11.96
CA SER A 70 28.32 -14.61 -13.27
C SER A 70 26.79 -14.68 -13.28
N SER A 71 26.16 -13.92 -14.18
CA SER A 71 24.75 -13.59 -14.12
C SER A 71 24.02 -13.86 -15.43
N ARG A 72 22.76 -14.31 -15.32
CA ARG A 72 21.91 -14.60 -16.47
C ARG A 72 20.44 -14.29 -16.15
N THR A 73 19.60 -14.31 -17.18
CA THR A 73 18.16 -14.09 -16.96
C THR A 73 17.52 -15.31 -16.30
N ILE A 74 16.54 -15.10 -15.42
CA ILE A 74 15.81 -16.19 -14.75
C ILE A 74 15.23 -17.19 -15.78
N PRO A 75 14.57 -16.79 -16.88
CA PRO A 75 14.11 -17.72 -17.91
C PRO A 75 15.24 -18.57 -18.52
N SER A 76 16.46 -18.03 -18.66
CA SER A 76 17.61 -18.79 -19.17
C SER A 76 18.14 -19.80 -18.14
N MET A 77 17.94 -19.57 -16.84
CA MET A 77 18.26 -20.55 -15.79
C MET A 77 17.21 -21.64 -15.72
N GLU A 78 15.92 -21.27 -15.70
CA GLU A 78 14.81 -22.22 -15.72
C GLU A 78 14.89 -23.17 -16.93
N HIS A 79 15.29 -22.66 -18.11
CA HIS A 79 15.50 -23.49 -19.29
C HIS A 79 16.70 -24.46 -19.17
N SER A 80 17.82 -24.03 -18.55
CA SER A 80 18.94 -24.94 -18.26
C SER A 80 18.51 -26.06 -17.31
N TRP A 81 17.83 -25.70 -16.21
CA TRP A 81 17.35 -26.64 -15.20
C TRP A 81 16.37 -27.66 -15.76
N ALA A 82 15.44 -27.24 -16.62
CA ALA A 82 14.50 -28.13 -17.31
C ALA A 82 15.20 -29.17 -18.22
N GLN A 83 16.45 -28.94 -18.60
CA GLN A 83 17.30 -29.86 -19.38
C GLN A 83 18.30 -30.63 -18.50
N GLY A 84 18.20 -30.54 -17.17
CA GLY A 84 19.15 -31.16 -16.24
C GLY A 84 20.54 -30.52 -16.23
N ARG A 85 20.67 -29.28 -16.75
CA ARG A 85 21.94 -28.54 -16.84
C ARG A 85 21.97 -27.41 -15.82
N ASP A 86 23.16 -27.05 -15.35
CA ASP A 86 23.40 -25.94 -14.42
C ASP A 86 22.53 -25.94 -13.15
N LEU A 87 22.12 -27.14 -12.71
CA LEU A 87 21.31 -27.35 -11.51
C LEU A 87 22.02 -26.76 -10.29
N LEU A 88 21.23 -26.24 -9.35
CA LEU A 88 21.76 -25.79 -8.07
C LEU A 88 22.22 -26.97 -7.22
N THR A 89 23.13 -26.70 -6.29
CA THR A 89 23.67 -27.61 -5.28
C THR A 89 23.60 -26.97 -3.88
N THR A 90 23.86 -27.75 -2.82
CA THR A 90 24.02 -27.22 -1.44
C THR A 90 25.22 -26.28 -1.27
N ARG A 91 26.07 -26.13 -2.29
CA ARG A 91 27.21 -25.21 -2.34
C ARG A 91 26.91 -23.93 -3.13
N ASP A 92 25.69 -23.75 -3.62
CA ASP A 92 25.30 -22.56 -4.38
C ASP A 92 24.66 -21.47 -3.52
N VAL A 93 25.03 -20.22 -3.81
CA VAL A 93 24.33 -19.01 -3.39
C VAL A 93 23.74 -18.33 -4.64
N LEU A 94 22.41 -18.33 -4.73
CA LEU A 94 21.68 -17.68 -5.82
C LEU A 94 21.32 -16.24 -5.44
N VAL A 95 21.92 -15.27 -6.12
CA VAL A 95 21.61 -13.84 -5.96
C VAL A 95 20.62 -13.43 -7.05
N ILE A 96 19.45 -12.92 -6.66
CA ILE A 96 18.41 -12.44 -7.58
C ILE A 96 18.31 -10.92 -7.45
N ASP A 97 18.77 -10.16 -8.46
CA ASP A 97 18.67 -8.70 -8.50
C ASP A 97 17.44 -8.21 -9.28
N GLU A 98 17.03 -6.96 -9.01
CA GLU A 98 15.75 -6.36 -9.43
C GLU A 98 14.54 -7.27 -9.09
N ALA A 99 14.59 -7.95 -7.94
CA ALA A 99 13.59 -8.93 -7.49
C ALA A 99 12.16 -8.35 -7.39
N GLY A 100 12.02 -7.04 -7.24
CA GLY A 100 10.73 -6.32 -7.29
C GLY A 100 9.99 -6.46 -8.64
N MET A 101 10.70 -6.76 -9.73
CA MET A 101 10.12 -7.04 -11.04
C MET A 101 9.71 -8.51 -11.24
N VAL A 102 10.12 -9.44 -10.38
CA VAL A 102 9.90 -10.87 -10.62
C VAL A 102 8.47 -11.24 -10.22
N GLY A 103 7.72 -11.81 -11.18
CA GLY A 103 6.34 -12.24 -10.97
C GLY A 103 6.23 -13.36 -9.93
N THR A 104 5.14 -13.38 -9.16
CA THR A 104 4.97 -14.32 -8.04
C THR A 104 5.18 -15.78 -8.45
N ARG A 105 4.70 -16.20 -9.64
CA ARG A 105 4.85 -17.58 -10.12
C ARG A 105 6.29 -17.92 -10.51
N GLN A 106 7.04 -16.97 -11.05
CA GLN A 106 8.45 -17.19 -11.40
C GLN A 106 9.32 -17.22 -10.15
N LEU A 107 9.07 -16.32 -9.19
CA LEU A 107 9.80 -16.31 -7.94
C LEU A 107 9.53 -17.57 -7.11
N GLU A 108 8.28 -18.06 -7.09
CA GLU A 108 7.94 -19.35 -6.46
C GLU A 108 8.76 -20.51 -7.05
N ARG A 109 8.75 -20.72 -8.37
CA ARG A 109 9.50 -21.83 -8.99
C ARG A 109 11.00 -21.78 -8.68
N VAL A 110 11.60 -20.59 -8.71
CA VAL A 110 13.03 -20.39 -8.41
C VAL A 110 13.34 -20.68 -6.94
N LEU A 111 12.52 -20.16 -6.02
CA LEU A 111 12.68 -20.40 -4.58
C LEU A 111 12.44 -21.87 -4.22
N SER A 112 11.42 -22.51 -4.81
CA SER A 112 11.13 -23.94 -4.64
C SER A 112 12.27 -24.83 -5.15
N HIS A 113 12.87 -24.50 -6.30
CA HIS A 113 14.05 -25.23 -6.79
C HIS A 113 15.24 -25.10 -5.84
N ALA A 114 15.57 -23.89 -5.39
CA ALA A 114 16.66 -23.66 -4.43
C ALA A 114 16.41 -24.34 -3.08
N ALA A 115 15.18 -24.27 -2.55
CA ALA A 115 14.79 -24.88 -1.28
C ALA A 115 14.85 -26.41 -1.32
N ASN A 116 14.40 -27.05 -2.40
CA ASN A 116 14.45 -28.51 -2.58
C ASN A 116 15.90 -29.04 -2.61
N VAL A 117 16.84 -28.23 -3.09
CA VAL A 117 18.27 -28.54 -3.14
C VAL A 117 18.99 -28.20 -1.83
N GLY A 118 18.50 -27.22 -1.07
CA GLY A 118 19.22 -26.62 0.06
C GLY A 118 20.23 -25.55 -0.35
N ALA A 119 20.05 -24.92 -1.52
CA ALA A 119 20.83 -23.76 -1.95
C ALA A 119 20.36 -22.48 -1.24
N LYS A 120 21.28 -21.56 -0.94
CA LYS A 120 20.93 -20.27 -0.32
C LYS A 120 20.43 -19.29 -1.39
N VAL A 121 19.42 -18.48 -1.08
CA VAL A 121 18.93 -17.41 -1.96
C VAL A 121 19.12 -16.05 -1.30
N VAL A 122 19.53 -15.06 -2.08
CA VAL A 122 19.59 -13.65 -1.69
C VAL A 122 18.76 -12.83 -2.67
N LEU A 123 17.64 -12.28 -2.20
CA LEU A 123 16.78 -11.40 -2.99
C LEU A 123 17.22 -9.95 -2.81
N VAL A 124 17.45 -9.25 -3.92
CA VAL A 124 17.93 -7.88 -3.95
C VAL A 124 17.03 -7.06 -4.85
N GLY A 125 16.62 -5.89 -4.40
CA GLY A 125 15.71 -5.05 -5.18
C GLY A 125 15.30 -3.78 -4.46
N ASP A 126 14.20 -3.21 -4.94
CA ASP A 126 13.59 -1.99 -4.43
C ASP A 126 12.07 -2.10 -4.69
N PRO A 127 11.22 -2.22 -3.66
CA PRO A 127 9.78 -2.37 -3.85
C PRO A 127 9.10 -1.08 -4.30
N GLN A 128 9.81 0.05 -4.25
CA GLN A 128 9.31 1.37 -4.66
C GLN A 128 9.63 1.67 -6.13
N GLN A 129 10.55 0.94 -6.76
CA GLN A 129 10.75 1.01 -8.22
C GLN A 129 9.61 0.32 -8.98
N LEU A 130 9.74 0.29 -10.32
CA LEU A 130 8.76 -0.37 -11.19
C LEU A 130 8.55 -1.84 -10.79
N GLN A 131 7.28 -2.20 -10.77
CA GLN A 131 6.82 -3.50 -10.29
C GLN A 131 6.89 -4.55 -11.38
N ALA A 132 6.73 -5.83 -11.00
CA ALA A 132 6.57 -6.92 -11.94
C ALA A 132 5.52 -6.60 -13.02
N ILE A 133 5.75 -7.04 -14.27
CA ILE A 133 4.71 -6.98 -15.30
C ILE A 133 3.62 -8.01 -14.97
N GLU A 134 4.03 -9.22 -14.55
CA GLU A 134 3.15 -10.29 -14.06
C GLU A 134 2.38 -9.90 -12.78
N ALA A 135 1.47 -10.79 -12.35
CA ALA A 135 0.64 -10.58 -11.16
C ALA A 135 1.43 -10.70 -9.84
N GLY A 136 1.03 -9.88 -8.86
CA GLY A 136 1.54 -9.86 -7.49
C GLY A 136 2.77 -8.98 -7.25
N ALA A 137 3.16 -8.87 -5.99
CA ALA A 137 4.35 -8.17 -5.50
C ALA A 137 5.10 -9.07 -4.50
N ALA A 138 5.55 -10.25 -4.97
CA ALA A 138 6.11 -11.28 -4.09
C ALA A 138 7.33 -10.78 -3.29
N PHE A 139 8.26 -10.05 -3.91
CA PHE A 139 9.42 -9.47 -3.21
C PHE A 139 9.02 -8.53 -2.07
N ARG A 140 8.08 -7.61 -2.30
CA ARG A 140 7.53 -6.71 -1.26
C ARG A 140 6.92 -7.53 -0.11
N SER A 141 6.06 -8.50 -0.42
CA SER A 141 5.37 -9.29 0.60
C SER A 141 6.32 -10.22 1.37
N ILE A 142 7.39 -10.72 0.74
CA ILE A 142 8.47 -11.44 1.43
C ILE A 142 9.19 -10.52 2.40
N HIS A 143 9.58 -9.32 1.96
CA HIS A 143 10.25 -8.32 2.80
C HIS A 143 9.39 -7.92 4.02
N GLU A 144 8.12 -7.58 3.82
CA GLU A 144 7.21 -7.19 4.90
C GLU A 144 6.93 -8.31 5.92
N ARG A 145 6.98 -9.59 5.49
CA ARG A 145 6.64 -10.75 6.36
C ARG A 145 7.83 -11.39 7.05
N HIS A 146 8.98 -11.41 6.39
CA HIS A 146 10.19 -12.11 6.85
C HIS A 146 11.33 -11.15 7.22
N GLY A 147 11.15 -9.85 6.98
CA GLY A 147 12.16 -8.82 7.16
C GLY A 147 13.20 -8.78 6.04
N GLY A 148 14.13 -7.86 6.19
CA GLY A 148 15.30 -7.66 5.35
C GLY A 148 16.17 -6.55 5.93
N VAL A 149 17.24 -6.20 5.23
CA VAL A 149 18.00 -4.98 5.51
C VAL A 149 17.70 -3.96 4.43
N GLU A 150 17.43 -2.72 4.84
CA GLU A 150 17.27 -1.58 3.95
C GLU A 150 18.59 -0.81 3.84
N ILE A 151 19.04 -0.54 2.61
CA ILE A 151 20.16 0.36 2.33
C ILE A 151 19.58 1.67 1.77
N GLY A 152 19.64 2.73 2.57
CA GLY A 152 19.08 4.04 2.27
C GLY A 152 20.10 5.07 1.76
N GLN A 153 21.41 4.86 1.98
CA GLN A 153 22.46 5.79 1.56
C GLN A 153 22.65 5.79 0.03
N VAL A 154 21.98 6.72 -0.65
CA VAL A 154 22.15 6.99 -2.09
C VAL A 154 23.57 7.49 -2.38
N ARG A 155 24.24 6.92 -3.39
CA ARG A 155 25.61 7.25 -3.81
C ARG A 155 25.76 7.59 -5.30
N ARG A 156 24.70 7.41 -6.12
CA ARG A 156 24.74 7.64 -7.58
C ARG A 156 24.92 9.12 -7.94
N GLN A 157 24.13 9.98 -7.30
CA GLN A 157 24.16 11.42 -7.54
C GLN A 157 25.40 12.04 -6.91
N ARG A 158 26.01 13.03 -7.59
CA ARG A 158 27.23 13.69 -7.10
C ARG A 158 26.95 14.68 -5.97
N GLU A 159 25.87 15.45 -6.10
CA GLU A 159 25.45 16.46 -5.12
C GLU A 159 24.60 15.87 -3.98
N ASP A 160 24.79 16.35 -2.75
CA ASP A 160 24.04 15.83 -1.59
C ASP A 160 22.54 16.14 -1.65
N TRP A 161 22.16 17.33 -2.14
CA TRP A 161 20.74 17.68 -2.31
C TRP A 161 20.02 16.77 -3.33
N GLN A 162 20.74 16.26 -4.34
CA GLN A 162 20.19 15.29 -5.31
C GLN A 162 20.03 13.89 -4.69
N ARG A 163 20.93 13.51 -3.77
CA ARG A 163 20.80 12.26 -2.98
C ARG A 163 19.57 12.32 -2.08
N ASP A 164 19.35 13.45 -1.42
CA ASP A 164 18.17 13.66 -0.58
C ASP A 164 16.89 13.75 -1.40
N ALA A 165 16.87 14.44 -2.55
CA ALA A 165 15.74 14.42 -3.47
C ALA A 165 15.45 12.98 -3.99
N THR A 166 16.48 12.16 -4.21
CA THR A 166 16.32 10.74 -4.61
C THR A 166 15.77 9.89 -3.46
N ARG A 167 16.18 10.16 -2.21
CA ARG A 167 15.61 9.56 -0.99
C ARG A 167 14.14 9.97 -0.79
N ASP A 168 13.80 11.21 -1.10
CA ASP A 168 12.42 11.71 -1.05
C ASP A 168 11.53 11.01 -2.08
N LEU A 169 12.03 10.76 -3.29
CA LEU A 169 11.32 9.92 -4.27
C LEU A 169 11.11 8.49 -3.75
N ALA A 170 12.16 7.87 -3.21
CA ALA A 170 12.10 6.51 -2.68
C ALA A 170 11.17 6.35 -1.47
N THR A 171 10.99 7.41 -0.67
CA THR A 171 10.13 7.44 0.51
C THR A 171 8.72 7.99 0.23
N GLY A 172 8.35 8.17 -1.04
CA GLY A 172 7.03 8.68 -1.43
C GLY A 172 6.81 10.18 -1.18
N ARG A 173 7.83 10.92 -0.72
CA ARG A 173 7.82 12.37 -0.52
C ARG A 173 8.00 13.12 -1.84
N ILE A 174 7.29 12.70 -2.90
CA ILE A 174 7.43 13.20 -4.28
C ILE A 174 7.33 14.74 -4.35
N GLY A 175 6.44 15.36 -3.57
CA GLY A 175 6.30 16.81 -3.53
C GLY A 175 7.54 17.56 -3.02
N ALA A 176 8.29 16.97 -2.09
CA ALA A 176 9.55 17.53 -1.61
C ALA A 176 10.66 17.37 -2.66
N ALA A 177 10.79 16.17 -3.25
CA ALA A 177 11.74 15.92 -4.35
C ALA A 177 11.54 16.85 -5.55
N ILE A 178 10.30 16.98 -6.05
CA ILE A 178 9.95 17.89 -7.15
C ILE A 178 10.30 19.34 -6.77
N SER A 179 10.15 19.72 -5.49
CA SER A 179 10.50 21.06 -5.02
C SER A 179 12.00 21.31 -4.91
N ALA A 180 12.79 20.28 -4.60
CA ALA A 180 14.25 20.35 -4.64
C ALA A 180 14.77 20.58 -6.07
N TYR A 181 14.25 19.85 -7.07
CA TYR A 181 14.60 20.06 -8.47
C TYR A 181 14.11 21.42 -9.02
N ASP A 182 12.89 21.81 -8.67
CA ASP A 182 12.32 23.11 -9.08
C ASP A 182 13.12 24.30 -8.53
N ALA A 183 13.59 24.23 -7.29
CA ALA A 183 14.48 25.24 -6.70
C ALA A 183 15.84 25.39 -7.42
N GLN A 184 16.24 24.37 -8.19
CA GLN A 184 17.45 24.37 -9.04
C GLN A 184 17.12 24.69 -10.51
N GLY A 185 15.88 25.08 -10.82
CA GLY A 185 15.44 25.37 -12.18
C GLY A 185 15.37 24.13 -13.10
N MET A 186 15.19 22.94 -12.53
CA MET A 186 15.15 21.66 -13.26
C MET A 186 13.72 21.15 -13.55
N VAL A 187 12.70 21.98 -13.31
CA VAL A 187 11.28 21.65 -13.53
C VAL A 187 10.66 22.71 -14.44
N HIS A 188 10.12 22.28 -15.58
CA HIS A 188 9.71 23.13 -16.69
C HIS A 188 8.25 22.89 -17.06
N GLN A 189 7.45 23.95 -17.00
CA GLN A 189 6.05 23.96 -17.44
C GLN A 189 5.92 24.73 -18.75
N ALA A 190 5.34 24.08 -19.77
CA ALA A 190 4.86 24.73 -20.99
C ALA A 190 3.32 24.78 -21.00
N ALA A 191 2.70 25.54 -21.92
CA ALA A 191 1.23 25.62 -21.95
C ALA A 191 0.61 24.32 -22.46
N THR A 192 1.25 23.64 -23.41
CA THR A 192 0.81 22.34 -23.94
C THR A 192 1.89 21.25 -23.86
N ARG A 193 1.51 19.97 -23.91
CA ARG A 193 2.47 18.85 -23.98
C ARG A 193 3.33 18.91 -25.24
N ASN A 194 2.80 19.44 -26.34
CA ASN A 194 3.55 19.61 -27.59
C ASN A 194 4.67 20.64 -27.46
N GLU A 195 4.41 21.77 -26.78
CA GLU A 195 5.46 22.74 -26.43
C GLU A 195 6.46 22.14 -25.43
N ALA A 196 5.99 21.47 -24.38
CA ALA A 196 6.87 20.82 -23.40
C ALA A 196 7.83 19.80 -24.07
N ARG A 197 7.35 19.09 -25.10
CA ARG A 197 8.17 18.21 -25.93
C ARG A 197 9.21 18.96 -26.76
N ALA A 198 8.84 20.09 -27.37
CA ALA A 198 9.75 20.92 -28.15
C ALA A 198 10.85 21.54 -27.27
N GLU A 199 10.47 22.14 -26.13
CA GLU A 199 11.40 22.71 -25.15
C GLU A 199 12.33 21.65 -24.54
N LEU A 200 11.83 20.43 -24.28
CA LEU A 200 12.66 19.32 -23.81
C LEU A 200 13.76 19.01 -24.83
N VAL A 201 13.39 18.86 -26.10
CA VAL A 201 14.34 18.57 -27.18
C VAL A 201 15.35 19.70 -27.36
N GLU A 202 14.95 20.96 -27.15
CA GLU A 202 15.87 22.11 -27.15
C GLU A 202 16.87 22.11 -26.00
N ARG A 203 16.42 21.78 -24.77
CA ARG A 203 17.33 21.66 -23.62
C ARG A 203 18.26 20.48 -23.79
N TRP A 204 17.76 19.35 -24.25
CA TRP A 204 18.54 18.16 -24.55
C TRP A 204 19.61 18.42 -25.63
N ASP A 205 19.28 19.14 -26.70
CA ASP A 205 20.24 19.46 -27.76
C ASP A 205 21.32 20.44 -27.28
N ARG A 206 20.94 21.46 -26.50
CA ARG A 206 21.89 22.38 -25.84
C ARG A 206 22.81 21.63 -24.86
N ASP A 207 22.26 20.70 -24.10
CA ASP A 207 23.01 19.88 -23.13
C ASP A 207 24.00 18.93 -23.82
N ARG A 208 23.55 18.30 -24.92
CA ARG A 208 24.37 17.48 -25.82
C ARG A 208 25.56 18.25 -26.38
N GLN A 209 25.37 19.50 -26.80
CA GLN A 209 26.44 20.37 -27.29
C GLN A 209 27.39 20.85 -26.17
N ALA A 210 26.86 21.18 -24.99
CA ALA A 210 27.65 21.65 -23.85
C ALA A 210 28.50 20.55 -23.20
N HIS A 211 28.01 19.30 -23.22
CA HIS A 211 28.64 18.15 -22.56
C HIS A 211 28.66 16.92 -23.47
N PRO A 212 29.40 16.92 -24.61
CA PRO A 212 29.32 15.88 -25.63
C PRO A 212 29.60 14.46 -25.11
N GLU A 213 30.57 14.32 -24.21
CA GLU A 213 30.96 13.03 -23.58
C GLU A 213 29.96 12.52 -22.52
N ALA A 214 29.02 13.34 -22.05
CA ALA A 214 28.08 12.93 -21.00
C ALA A 214 27.03 11.95 -21.54
N SER A 215 26.86 10.81 -20.86
CA SER A 215 25.79 9.88 -21.20
C SER A 215 24.41 10.49 -20.88
N ARG A 216 23.48 10.41 -21.84
CA ARG A 216 22.17 11.07 -21.74
C ARG A 216 21.04 10.24 -22.37
N ILE A 217 19.84 10.36 -21.82
CA ILE A 217 18.62 9.77 -22.39
C ILE A 217 17.37 10.59 -22.08
N ILE A 218 16.41 10.56 -22.99
CA ILE A 218 15.07 11.11 -22.77
C ILE A 218 14.12 9.99 -22.31
N LEU A 219 13.37 10.21 -21.23
CA LEU A 219 12.43 9.23 -20.67
C LEU A 219 10.98 9.72 -20.72
N THR A 220 10.07 8.82 -21.04
CA THR A 220 8.62 9.08 -20.91
C THR A 220 7.84 7.77 -20.70
N HIS A 221 6.51 7.86 -20.59
CA HIS A 221 5.65 6.73 -20.24
C HIS A 221 5.29 5.83 -21.43
N THR A 222 4.90 6.41 -22.58
CA THR A 222 4.28 5.66 -23.70
C THR A 222 5.20 5.51 -24.91
N ASN A 223 5.01 4.44 -25.69
CA ASN A 223 5.75 4.24 -26.94
C ASN A 223 5.42 5.30 -28.01
N ASP A 224 4.30 6.03 -27.87
CA ASP A 224 3.87 7.05 -28.83
C ASP A 224 4.64 8.35 -28.60
N GLU A 225 4.76 8.78 -27.33
CA GLU A 225 5.62 9.91 -26.96
C GLU A 225 7.11 9.59 -27.20
N VAL A 226 7.55 8.35 -26.96
CA VAL A 226 8.92 7.92 -27.34
C VAL A 226 9.17 8.08 -28.83
N ARG A 227 8.22 7.69 -29.69
CA ARG A 227 8.34 7.88 -31.15
C ARG A 227 8.39 9.36 -31.52
N ALA A 228 7.52 10.19 -30.94
CA ALA A 228 7.52 11.63 -31.18
C ALA A 228 8.82 12.32 -30.71
N LEU A 229 9.35 11.92 -29.55
CA LEU A 229 10.61 12.43 -29.00
C LEU A 229 11.83 11.99 -29.81
N ASN A 230 11.89 10.71 -30.23
CA ASN A 230 12.95 10.22 -31.11
C ASN A 230 12.98 10.97 -32.45
N GLN A 231 11.80 11.20 -33.05
CA GLN A 231 11.70 11.95 -34.31
C GLN A 231 12.16 13.40 -34.13
N ALA A 232 11.66 14.11 -33.10
CA ALA A 232 12.03 15.50 -32.84
C ALA A 232 13.53 15.67 -32.50
N ALA A 233 14.11 14.74 -31.74
CA ALA A 233 15.54 14.70 -31.46
C ALA A 233 16.38 14.50 -32.74
N ARG A 234 15.98 13.54 -33.58
CA ARG A 234 16.63 13.27 -34.87
C ARG A 234 16.52 14.45 -35.86
N GLU A 235 15.39 15.16 -35.84
CA GLU A 235 15.18 16.38 -36.63
C GLU A 235 16.15 17.50 -36.24
N ARG A 236 16.53 17.64 -34.95
CA ARG A 236 17.57 18.58 -34.53
C ARG A 236 18.94 18.22 -35.13
N LEU A 237 19.37 16.96 -35.02
CA LEU A 237 20.66 16.53 -35.57
C LEU A 237 20.69 16.66 -37.10
N ARG A 238 19.57 16.35 -37.80
CA ARG A 238 19.45 16.58 -39.24
C ARG A 238 19.58 18.07 -39.58
N ALA A 239 18.90 18.95 -38.85
CA ALA A 239 18.95 20.40 -39.07
C ALA A 239 20.33 21.01 -38.77
N ALA A 240 21.09 20.40 -37.84
CA ALA A 240 22.48 20.76 -37.55
C ALA A 240 23.51 20.21 -38.57
N GLY A 241 23.08 19.34 -39.51
CA GLY A 241 23.98 18.70 -40.47
C GLY A 241 24.86 17.59 -39.87
N GLU A 242 24.47 17.05 -38.70
CA GLU A 242 25.22 16.02 -37.97
C GLU A 242 24.86 14.58 -38.37
N LEU A 243 23.87 14.41 -39.25
CA LEU A 243 23.47 13.10 -39.80
C LEU A 243 23.91 12.99 -41.26
N GLY A 244 24.39 11.80 -41.63
CA GLY A 244 24.67 11.44 -43.02
C GLY A 244 23.42 11.18 -43.86
N ASP A 245 23.63 10.59 -45.03
CA ASP A 245 22.53 10.27 -45.96
C ASP A 245 21.51 9.29 -45.35
N GLU A 246 20.24 9.51 -45.68
CA GLU A 246 19.11 8.82 -45.09
C GLU A 246 18.76 7.53 -45.83
N VAL A 247 18.99 6.38 -45.17
CA VAL A 247 18.69 5.05 -45.70
C VAL A 247 17.43 4.49 -45.05
N HIS A 248 16.47 4.11 -45.90
CA HIS A 248 15.21 3.52 -45.48
C HIS A 248 15.36 2.00 -45.34
N VAL A 249 14.94 1.45 -44.20
CA VAL A 249 15.07 0.03 -43.85
C VAL A 249 13.78 -0.47 -43.19
N ASN A 250 13.48 -1.75 -43.38
CA ASN A 250 12.35 -2.41 -42.71
C ASN A 250 12.84 -3.09 -41.43
N VAL A 251 12.49 -2.52 -40.27
CA VAL A 251 12.72 -3.14 -38.96
C VAL A 251 11.44 -3.82 -38.46
N GLU A 252 11.55 -4.61 -37.39
CA GLU A 252 10.43 -5.35 -36.79
C GLU A 252 9.20 -4.47 -36.51
N ARG A 253 9.44 -3.20 -36.16
CA ARG A 253 8.41 -2.19 -35.83
C ARG A 253 7.96 -1.37 -37.04
N GLY A 254 8.03 -1.95 -38.24
CA GLY A 254 7.69 -1.31 -39.51
C GLY A 254 8.85 -0.50 -40.10
N PRO A 255 8.63 0.20 -41.24
CA PRO A 255 9.66 0.99 -41.89
C PRO A 255 10.21 2.08 -40.97
N ARG A 256 11.53 2.28 -41.04
CA ARG A 256 12.28 3.37 -40.40
C ARG A 256 13.31 3.90 -41.38
N ALA A 257 13.79 5.11 -41.11
CA ALA A 257 14.86 5.72 -41.85
C ALA A 257 15.95 6.13 -40.86
N PHE A 258 17.17 5.67 -41.11
CA PHE A 258 18.33 5.95 -40.27
C PHE A 258 19.42 6.62 -41.13
N ALA A 259 20.38 7.24 -40.48
CA ALA A 259 21.57 7.84 -41.08
C ALA A 259 22.83 7.45 -40.29
N SER A 260 24.01 7.62 -40.86
CA SER A 260 25.23 7.66 -40.04
C SER A 260 25.13 8.83 -39.04
N GLY A 261 25.58 8.61 -37.81
CA GLY A 261 25.39 9.51 -36.66
C GLY A 261 24.12 9.25 -35.85
N ASP A 262 23.15 8.44 -36.33
CA ASP A 262 21.91 8.20 -35.57
C ASP A 262 22.16 7.45 -34.25
N ARG A 263 21.53 7.93 -33.16
CA ARG A 263 21.43 7.18 -31.90
C ARG A 263 20.41 6.06 -32.04
N VAL A 264 20.79 4.82 -31.71
CA VAL A 264 19.95 3.63 -31.86
C VAL A 264 19.90 2.78 -30.58
N MET A 265 18.83 1.99 -30.44
CA MET A 265 18.61 1.05 -29.36
C MET A 265 18.30 -0.36 -29.91
N PHE A 266 19.09 -1.35 -29.50
CA PHE A 266 18.79 -2.77 -29.74
C PHE A 266 17.58 -3.20 -28.90
N LEU A 267 16.61 -3.91 -29.49
CA LEU A 267 15.34 -4.28 -28.85
C LEU A 267 15.23 -5.76 -28.51
N ARG A 268 16.18 -6.59 -28.97
CA ARG A 268 16.22 -8.04 -28.72
C ARG A 268 17.64 -8.46 -28.37
N ASN A 269 17.77 -9.42 -27.46
CA ASN A 269 19.06 -10.04 -27.17
C ASN A 269 19.51 -10.86 -28.38
N GLU A 270 20.75 -10.66 -28.82
CA GLU A 270 21.40 -11.53 -29.80
C GLU A 270 22.83 -11.86 -29.33
N ARG A 271 23.10 -13.16 -29.16
CA ARG A 271 24.37 -13.64 -28.57
C ARG A 271 25.51 -13.61 -29.58
N SER A 272 25.25 -13.84 -30.86
CA SER A 272 26.28 -13.78 -31.91
C SER A 272 26.86 -12.37 -32.09
N LEU A 273 26.02 -11.35 -31.88
CA LEU A 273 26.39 -9.93 -31.94
C LEU A 273 26.85 -9.36 -30.59
N GLY A 274 26.68 -10.10 -29.48
CA GLY A 274 26.95 -9.62 -28.13
C GLY A 274 26.09 -8.42 -27.71
N VAL A 275 24.85 -8.32 -28.19
CA VAL A 275 23.93 -7.20 -27.89
C VAL A 275 22.72 -7.66 -27.08
N LYS A 276 22.17 -6.77 -26.25
CA LYS A 276 21.03 -7.04 -25.37
C LYS A 276 19.92 -6.02 -25.61
N ASN A 277 18.68 -6.39 -25.27
CA ASN A 277 17.54 -5.49 -25.34
C ASN A 277 17.74 -4.29 -24.39
N GLY A 278 17.86 -3.11 -24.97
CA GLY A 278 18.16 -1.84 -24.30
C GLY A 278 19.62 -1.37 -24.48
N THR A 279 20.50 -2.15 -25.11
CA THR A 279 21.85 -1.68 -25.50
C THR A 279 21.71 -0.47 -26.43
N LEU A 280 22.46 0.59 -26.15
CA LEU A 280 22.51 1.82 -26.93
C LEU A 280 23.80 1.89 -27.74
N GLY A 281 23.75 2.63 -28.86
CA GLY A 281 24.91 2.91 -29.69
C GLY A 281 24.64 4.00 -30.72
N ILE A 282 25.65 4.29 -31.53
CA ILE A 282 25.63 5.25 -32.64
C ILE A 282 25.89 4.49 -33.94
N VAL A 283 25.09 4.76 -34.97
CA VAL A 283 25.30 4.22 -36.32
C VAL A 283 26.56 4.85 -36.92
N GLU A 284 27.56 4.03 -37.25
CA GLU A 284 28.78 4.48 -37.93
C GLU A 284 28.61 4.37 -39.45
N GLU A 285 28.12 3.22 -39.91
CA GLU A 285 27.84 2.94 -41.32
C GLU A 285 26.45 2.31 -41.45
N LEU A 286 25.73 2.63 -42.52
CA LEU A 286 24.60 1.80 -42.94
C LEU A 286 24.43 1.72 -44.46
N SER A 287 23.81 0.63 -44.87
CA SER A 287 23.29 0.39 -46.22
C SER A 287 21.89 -0.22 -46.11
N THR A 288 21.25 -0.50 -47.23
CA THR A 288 19.98 -1.23 -47.26
C THR A 288 20.09 -2.69 -46.83
N GLN A 289 21.32 -3.22 -46.69
CA GLN A 289 21.60 -4.62 -46.33
C GLN A 289 22.28 -4.78 -44.96
N SER A 290 23.11 -3.83 -44.54
CA SER A 290 23.92 -3.97 -43.32
C SER A 290 24.01 -2.68 -42.53
N MET A 291 24.18 -2.79 -41.22
CA MET A 291 24.40 -1.68 -40.31
C MET A 291 25.61 -1.97 -39.41
N THR A 292 26.46 -0.95 -39.20
CA THR A 292 27.56 -0.94 -38.23
C THR A 292 27.19 0.04 -37.12
N VAL A 293 27.10 -0.44 -35.89
CA VAL A 293 26.75 0.38 -34.72
C VAL A 293 27.86 0.28 -33.69
N ARG A 294 28.43 1.41 -33.25
CA ARG A 294 29.32 1.45 -32.10
C ARG A 294 28.51 1.63 -30.82
N THR A 295 28.57 0.66 -29.93
CA THR A 295 27.85 0.66 -28.66
C THR A 295 28.53 1.54 -27.62
N ASP A 296 27.83 1.87 -26.53
CA ASP A 296 28.34 2.74 -25.45
C ASP A 296 29.55 2.17 -24.70
N ASP A 297 29.80 0.86 -24.81
CA ASP A 297 31.01 0.16 -24.33
C ASP A 297 32.10 0.05 -25.43
N ASP A 298 32.03 0.91 -26.44
CA ASP A 298 32.98 1.13 -27.54
C ASP A 298 33.22 -0.08 -28.47
N ARG A 299 32.32 -1.08 -28.46
CA ARG A 299 32.35 -2.20 -29.41
C ARG A 299 31.68 -1.80 -30.72
N SER A 300 32.35 -2.05 -31.85
CA SER A 300 31.72 -1.94 -33.17
C SER A 300 30.98 -3.25 -33.51
N VAL A 301 29.66 -3.16 -33.65
CA VAL A 301 28.75 -4.28 -33.92
C VAL A 301 28.21 -4.15 -35.34
N ARG A 302 28.69 -5.00 -36.25
CA ARG A 302 28.20 -5.10 -37.63
C ARG A 302 27.22 -6.26 -37.78
N PHE A 303 26.07 -6.00 -38.39
CA PHE A 303 25.06 -7.02 -38.69
C PHE A 303 24.36 -6.79 -40.03
N ASP A 304 23.79 -7.86 -40.58
CA ASP A 304 22.90 -7.82 -41.74
C ASP A 304 21.46 -7.60 -41.26
N LEU A 305 20.75 -6.68 -41.93
CA LEU A 305 19.37 -6.32 -41.61
C LEU A 305 18.38 -7.46 -41.89
N LYS A 306 18.74 -8.45 -42.71
CA LYS A 306 17.95 -9.67 -42.89
C LYS A 306 18.01 -10.59 -41.66
N ASP A 307 19.12 -10.56 -40.92
CA ASP A 307 19.41 -11.44 -39.79
C ASP A 307 19.00 -10.78 -38.45
N TYR A 308 19.05 -9.45 -38.36
CA TYR A 308 18.62 -8.70 -37.18
C TYR A 308 17.83 -7.42 -37.52
N THR A 309 16.51 -7.50 -37.33
CA THR A 309 15.54 -6.39 -37.55
C THR A 309 15.10 -5.68 -36.26
N HIS A 310 15.60 -6.08 -35.09
CA HIS A 310 15.07 -5.65 -33.78
C HIS A 310 15.76 -4.38 -33.28
N ILE A 311 15.70 -3.28 -34.05
CA ILE A 311 16.35 -2.00 -33.73
C ILE A 311 15.38 -0.82 -33.99
N ASP A 312 15.51 0.26 -33.22
CA ASP A 312 14.76 1.53 -33.38
C ASP A 312 15.62 2.69 -32.86
N HIS A 313 15.19 3.95 -33.00
CA HIS A 313 15.96 5.10 -32.50
C HIS A 313 16.11 5.11 -30.97
N GLY A 314 17.25 5.58 -30.49
CA GLY A 314 17.70 5.48 -29.09
C GLY A 314 17.87 6.81 -28.35
N TYR A 315 17.37 7.92 -28.87
CA TYR A 315 17.39 9.23 -28.19
C TYR A 315 16.44 9.23 -26.97
N ALA A 316 15.28 8.59 -27.14
CA ALA A 316 14.22 8.47 -26.15
C ALA A 316 13.85 7.01 -25.87
N ALA A 317 13.44 6.72 -24.63
CA ALA A 317 13.00 5.40 -24.19
C ALA A 317 11.81 5.48 -23.23
N THR A 318 11.08 4.38 -23.09
CA THR A 318 10.09 4.25 -22.02
C THR A 318 10.81 4.08 -20.69
N ILE A 319 10.25 4.60 -19.60
CA ILE A 319 10.84 4.49 -18.25
C ILE A 319 11.10 3.01 -17.87
N HIS A 320 10.24 2.08 -18.32
CA HIS A 320 10.43 0.64 -18.18
C HIS A 320 11.71 0.10 -18.83
N LYS A 321 12.15 0.67 -19.97
CA LYS A 321 13.41 0.32 -20.64
C LYS A 321 14.64 0.93 -19.96
N ALA A 322 14.46 1.94 -19.12
CA ALA A 322 15.53 2.58 -18.37
C ALA A 322 15.70 2.02 -16.93
N GLN A 323 14.96 0.98 -16.53
CA GLN A 323 15.23 0.31 -15.26
C GLN A 323 16.61 -0.35 -15.27
N GLY A 324 17.32 -0.30 -14.13
CA GLY A 324 18.74 -0.65 -14.02
C GLY A 324 19.70 0.37 -14.66
N MET A 325 19.29 1.15 -15.66
CA MET A 325 20.14 2.15 -16.32
C MET A 325 20.64 3.21 -15.32
N THR A 326 21.84 3.73 -15.58
CA THR A 326 22.39 4.94 -14.97
C THR A 326 23.04 5.75 -16.09
N VAL A 327 22.72 7.03 -16.17
CA VAL A 327 23.28 7.99 -17.12
C VAL A 327 23.77 9.20 -16.35
N ASP A 328 24.59 10.05 -16.97
CA ASP A 328 25.03 11.28 -16.33
C ASP A 328 23.86 12.28 -16.30
N ARG A 329 23.11 12.40 -17.41
CA ARG A 329 22.02 13.38 -17.57
C ARG A 329 20.71 12.76 -18.08
N THR A 330 19.57 13.23 -17.60
CA THR A 330 18.24 12.68 -17.95
C THR A 330 17.24 13.80 -18.23
N HIS A 331 16.50 13.69 -19.33
CA HIS A 331 15.33 14.55 -19.59
C HIS A 331 14.06 13.72 -19.48
N VAL A 332 13.03 14.21 -18.79
CA VAL A 332 11.80 13.45 -18.54
C VAL A 332 10.58 14.25 -19.01
N LEU A 333 9.80 13.67 -19.94
CA LEU A 333 8.48 14.21 -20.29
C LEU A 333 7.41 13.54 -19.41
N ALA A 334 6.89 14.29 -18.44
CA ALA A 334 5.78 13.84 -17.61
C ALA A 334 4.47 13.82 -18.41
N THR A 335 3.68 12.79 -18.18
CA THR A 335 2.33 12.62 -18.77
C THR A 335 1.39 12.07 -17.71
N ALA A 336 0.08 12.26 -17.89
CA ALA A 336 -0.94 11.83 -16.94
C ALA A 336 -0.99 10.30 -16.67
N GLY A 337 -0.22 9.49 -17.40
CA GLY A 337 -0.01 8.06 -17.15
C GLY A 337 0.93 7.74 -15.99
N LEU A 338 1.82 8.65 -15.61
CA LEU A 338 2.84 8.42 -14.57
C LEU A 338 2.26 8.28 -13.15
N ASP A 339 2.96 7.53 -12.31
CA ASP A 339 2.66 7.25 -10.92
C ASP A 339 3.95 7.33 -10.07
N ALA A 340 3.87 7.01 -8.78
CA ALA A 340 5.01 7.10 -7.86
C ALA A 340 6.21 6.23 -8.30
N HIS A 341 5.94 4.98 -8.70
CA HIS A 341 6.96 4.04 -9.16
C HIS A 341 7.64 4.53 -10.45
N GLY A 342 6.85 4.97 -11.43
CA GLY A 342 7.38 5.53 -12.69
C GLY A 342 8.14 6.84 -12.50
N CYS A 343 7.66 7.72 -11.61
CA CYS A 343 8.32 8.97 -11.25
C CYS A 343 9.69 8.71 -10.62
N TYR A 344 9.73 7.90 -9.55
CA TYR A 344 10.96 7.55 -8.87
C TYR A 344 11.97 6.85 -9.79
N VAL A 345 11.53 5.91 -10.64
CA VAL A 345 12.42 5.29 -11.62
C VAL A 345 12.94 6.30 -12.63
N ALA A 346 12.11 7.21 -13.16
CA ALA A 346 12.54 8.20 -14.16
C ALA A 346 13.56 9.21 -13.61
N LEU A 347 13.22 9.85 -12.49
CA LEU A 347 14.01 10.97 -11.95
C LEU A 347 15.31 10.51 -11.28
N SER A 348 15.42 9.25 -10.84
CA SER A 348 16.62 8.73 -10.15
C SER A 348 17.77 8.25 -11.07
N ARG A 349 17.64 8.29 -12.40
CA ARG A 349 18.64 7.70 -13.33
C ARG A 349 19.91 8.52 -13.54
N HIS A 350 19.84 9.83 -13.37
CA HIS A 350 20.96 10.75 -13.55
C HIS A 350 22.04 10.58 -12.48
N ARG A 351 23.27 11.02 -12.77
CA ARG A 351 24.34 11.25 -11.80
C ARG A 351 24.58 12.74 -11.54
N ASP A 352 24.37 13.56 -12.57
CA ASP A 352 24.75 14.97 -12.63
C ASP A 352 23.55 15.90 -12.83
N GLY A 353 22.67 15.60 -13.81
CA GLY A 353 21.62 16.54 -14.22
C GLY A 353 20.30 15.87 -14.58
N LEU A 354 19.20 16.53 -14.22
CA LEU A 354 17.83 16.12 -14.53
C LEU A 354 17.07 17.34 -15.05
N ASP A 355 16.24 17.17 -16.07
CA ASP A 355 15.23 18.16 -16.47
C ASP A 355 13.86 17.49 -16.59
N LEU A 356 12.88 17.95 -15.83
CA LEU A 356 11.50 17.45 -15.86
C LEU A 356 10.61 18.44 -16.60
N HIS A 357 9.97 18.00 -17.68
CA HIS A 357 9.08 18.80 -18.52
C HIS A 357 7.64 18.31 -18.42
N TYR A 358 6.68 19.24 -18.42
CA TYR A 358 5.25 18.92 -18.46
C TYR A 358 4.41 20.01 -19.14
N GLY A 359 3.29 19.60 -19.73
CA GLY A 359 2.29 20.50 -20.33
C GLY A 359 1.18 20.89 -19.36
N GLY A 360 0.72 22.14 -19.44
CA GLY A 360 -0.42 22.66 -18.67
C GLY A 360 -1.77 22.02 -19.02
N ASP A 361 -1.90 21.49 -20.23
CA ASP A 361 -3.03 20.67 -20.70
C ASP A 361 -3.19 19.35 -19.92
N ASP A 362 -2.09 18.65 -19.62
CA ASP A 362 -2.09 17.51 -18.71
C ASP A 362 -2.20 17.95 -17.23
N PHE A 363 -1.40 18.96 -16.85
CA PHE A 363 -1.19 19.40 -15.47
C PHE A 363 -1.30 20.92 -15.33
N ALA A 364 -2.54 21.41 -15.22
CA ALA A 364 -2.82 22.84 -15.08
C ALA A 364 -2.06 23.55 -13.94
N THR A 365 -1.66 22.83 -12.89
CA THR A 365 -0.82 23.35 -11.80
C THR A 365 0.19 22.31 -11.32
N ARG A 366 1.24 22.78 -10.62
CA ARG A 366 2.25 21.95 -9.96
C ARG A 366 1.65 21.00 -8.92
N GLU A 367 0.62 21.40 -8.18
CA GLU A 367 -0.06 20.51 -7.23
C GLU A 367 -0.75 19.35 -7.95
N ARG A 368 -1.25 19.57 -9.17
CA ARG A 368 -1.83 18.53 -10.01
C ARG A 368 -0.75 17.60 -10.59
N LEU A 369 0.42 18.13 -10.95
CA LEU A 369 1.60 17.31 -11.30
C LEU A 369 2.00 16.43 -10.11
N VAL A 370 2.31 17.04 -8.96
CA VAL A 370 2.71 16.33 -7.74
C VAL A 370 1.66 15.30 -7.34
N ARG A 371 0.37 15.64 -7.28
CA ARG A 371 -0.70 14.69 -6.96
C ARG A 371 -0.75 13.51 -7.92
N THR A 372 -0.43 13.72 -9.19
CA THR A 372 -0.42 12.65 -10.21
C THR A 372 0.79 11.74 -10.06
N LEU A 373 1.96 12.33 -9.84
CA LEU A 373 3.22 11.63 -9.59
C LEU A 373 3.26 10.96 -8.21
N SER A 374 2.48 11.42 -7.23
CA SER A 374 2.33 10.80 -5.91
C SER A 374 1.27 9.70 -5.86
N ARG A 375 0.66 9.30 -7.00
CA ARG A 375 -0.31 8.20 -7.00
C ARG A 375 0.42 6.90 -6.72
N ASP A 376 0.19 6.33 -5.55
CA ASP A 376 0.56 4.95 -5.28
C ASP A 376 -0.36 4.01 -6.09
N ARG A 377 0.26 3.03 -6.75
CA ARG A 377 -0.39 1.99 -7.55
C ARG A 377 0.16 0.61 -7.21
N ALA A 378 0.69 0.44 -6.00
CA ALA A 378 1.30 -0.79 -5.56
C ALA A 378 0.41 -2.02 -5.78
N LYS A 379 1.05 -3.13 -6.15
CA LYS A 379 0.40 -4.43 -6.32
C LYS A 379 0.21 -5.13 -4.98
N ASP A 380 -1.03 -5.54 -4.73
CA ASP A 380 -1.40 -6.37 -3.59
C ASP A 380 -1.05 -7.85 -3.84
N MET A 381 -0.84 -8.59 -2.77
CA MET A 381 -0.87 -10.06 -2.77
C MET A 381 -2.19 -10.55 -2.17
N ALA A 382 -2.69 -11.70 -2.60
CA ALA A 382 -3.89 -12.31 -2.01
C ALA A 382 -3.74 -12.51 -0.48
N SER A 383 -2.53 -12.86 -0.05
CA SER A 383 -2.18 -13.05 1.35
C SER A 383 -2.16 -11.74 2.17
N ASP A 384 -2.19 -10.56 1.54
CA ASP A 384 -2.25 -9.26 2.25
C ASP A 384 -3.66 -8.94 2.77
N TYR A 385 -4.62 -9.83 2.49
CA TYR A 385 -6.00 -9.80 2.94
C TYR A 385 -6.33 -10.92 3.96
N GLU A 386 -5.38 -11.79 4.28
CA GLU A 386 -5.54 -12.88 5.27
C GLU A 386 -5.45 -12.39 6.72
N ARG A 387 -4.96 -11.16 6.95
CA ARG A 387 -4.81 -10.56 8.28
C ARG A 387 -5.51 -9.21 8.33
N ILE A 388 -6.62 -9.17 9.07
CA ILE A 388 -7.42 -7.99 9.44
C ILE A 388 -8.25 -7.39 8.29
N ASP A 389 -9.53 -7.13 8.61
CA ASP A 389 -10.59 -6.50 7.78
C ASP A 389 -10.13 -6.05 6.38
N PRO A 390 -10.34 -6.89 5.34
CA PRO A 390 -9.92 -6.62 3.97
C PRO A 390 -10.34 -5.25 3.45
N ALA A 391 -11.52 -4.75 3.83
CA ALA A 391 -12.04 -3.47 3.36
C ALA A 391 -11.28 -2.29 3.96
N ARG A 392 -10.87 -2.40 5.23
CA ARG A 392 -10.07 -1.38 5.93
C ARG A 392 -8.63 -1.37 5.43
N SER A 393 -8.01 -2.55 5.34
CA SER A 393 -6.64 -2.76 4.86
C SER A 393 -6.47 -2.36 3.38
N TYR A 394 -7.54 -2.46 2.58
CA TYR A 394 -7.61 -1.94 1.20
C TYR A 394 -7.74 -0.41 1.15
N ALA A 395 -8.63 0.16 1.98
CA ALA A 395 -8.89 1.59 2.00
C ALA A 395 -7.65 2.39 2.46
N GLU A 396 -7.06 2.00 3.59
CA GLU A 396 -5.92 2.70 4.20
C GLU A 396 -4.70 2.72 3.24
N ARG A 397 -4.42 1.62 2.51
CA ARG A 397 -3.32 1.54 1.52
C ARG A 397 -3.59 2.29 0.20
N ARG A 398 -4.85 2.51 -0.18
CA ARG A 398 -5.21 3.31 -1.37
C ARG A 398 -5.29 4.82 -1.09
N GLY A 399 -4.80 5.29 0.06
CA GLY A 399 -4.96 6.67 0.50
C GLY A 399 -6.41 7.04 0.81
N ILE A 400 -7.31 6.06 0.96
CA ILE A 400 -8.68 6.26 1.42
C ILE A 400 -8.66 6.10 2.94
N THR A 401 -8.03 7.05 3.65
CA THR A 401 -8.08 6.97 5.11
C THR A 401 -9.55 7.11 5.55
N PHE A 402 -10.01 6.17 6.39
CA PHE A 402 -11.37 6.27 6.94
C PHE A 402 -11.53 7.58 7.73
N ARG A 403 -10.43 8.12 8.26
CA ARG A 403 -10.32 9.48 8.82
C ARG A 403 -10.69 10.57 7.82
N GLU A 404 -10.08 10.67 6.65
CA GLU A 404 -10.39 11.75 5.69
C GLU A 404 -11.84 11.68 5.21
N ARG A 405 -12.38 10.48 4.99
CA ARG A 405 -13.78 10.32 4.57
C ARG A 405 -14.75 10.67 5.71
N VAL A 406 -14.42 10.35 6.97
CA VAL A 406 -15.16 10.82 8.15
C VAL A 406 -15.01 12.33 8.33
N VAL A 407 -13.82 12.90 8.13
CA VAL A 407 -13.58 14.35 8.21
C VAL A 407 -14.32 15.09 7.10
N GLU A 408 -14.42 14.55 5.89
CA GLU A 408 -15.18 15.11 4.79
C GLU A 408 -16.70 15.04 5.04
N ILE A 409 -17.20 13.92 5.57
CA ILE A 409 -18.59 13.75 6.02
C ILE A 409 -18.90 14.73 7.18
N VAL A 410 -18.02 14.85 8.17
CA VAL A 410 -18.15 15.78 9.30
C VAL A 410 -18.08 17.24 8.84
N ARG A 411 -17.15 17.61 7.94
CA ARG A 411 -17.07 18.95 7.30
C ARG A 411 -18.33 19.33 6.54
N ARG A 412 -19.08 18.34 6.04
CA ARG A 412 -20.34 18.51 5.29
C ARG A 412 -21.59 18.55 6.19
N ILE A 413 -21.46 18.18 7.46
CA ILE A 413 -22.57 18.11 8.44
C ILE A 413 -22.45 19.18 9.55
N VAL A 414 -21.24 19.65 9.86
CA VAL A 414 -20.98 20.56 11.00
C VAL A 414 -20.82 22.03 10.54
N PRO A 415 -21.52 23.00 11.17
CA PRO A 415 -21.38 24.44 10.89
C PRO A 415 -19.97 24.98 11.15
N GLU A 416 -19.59 26.04 10.43
CA GLU A 416 -18.20 26.53 10.37
C GLU A 416 -17.57 26.87 11.72
N LYS A 417 -18.35 27.33 12.70
CA LYS A 417 -17.90 27.73 14.05
C LYS A 417 -17.31 26.59 14.90
N LEU A 418 -17.33 25.36 14.41
CA LEU A 418 -16.77 24.16 15.07
C LEU A 418 -15.56 23.55 14.33
N ARG A 419 -15.16 24.09 13.17
CA ARG A 419 -14.07 23.52 12.36
C ARG A 419 -12.72 23.55 13.08
N ASP A 420 -12.38 24.67 13.73
CA ASP A 420 -11.06 24.88 14.33
C ASP A 420 -10.84 24.04 15.60
N LYS A 421 -11.91 23.70 16.32
CA LYS A 421 -11.83 22.92 17.59
C LYS A 421 -11.63 21.41 17.39
N ILE A 422 -11.94 20.88 16.21
CA ILE A 422 -11.77 19.44 15.92
C ILE A 422 -10.32 19.10 15.58
N GLY A 423 -9.55 20.06 15.05
CA GLY A 423 -8.13 19.87 14.72
C GLY A 423 -7.26 19.58 15.94
N GLY A 424 -7.32 20.44 16.96
CA GLY A 424 -6.46 20.34 18.15
C GLY A 424 -6.67 19.06 18.99
N LEU A 425 -7.86 18.46 18.93
CA LEU A 425 -8.19 17.25 19.70
C LEU A 425 -7.53 15.98 19.13
N LEU A 426 -7.14 16.00 17.84
CA LEU A 426 -6.56 14.85 17.15
C LEU A 426 -5.03 14.75 17.25
N ASP A 427 -4.32 15.86 17.50
CA ASP A 427 -2.86 15.84 17.70
C ASP A 427 -2.45 15.38 19.12
N GLY A 428 -3.33 15.51 20.11
CA GLY A 428 -3.10 15.09 21.51
C GLY A 428 -3.06 13.57 21.75
N LEU A 429 -3.13 12.75 20.70
CA LEU A 429 -3.16 11.28 20.76
C LEU A 429 -1.89 10.62 20.17
N ARG A 430 -0.77 11.35 20.10
CA ARG A 430 0.56 10.74 19.92
C ARG A 430 1.00 10.06 21.22
N SER A 431 1.33 8.78 21.16
CA SER A 431 2.11 8.14 22.23
C SER A 431 3.56 8.62 22.14
N PRO A 432 4.23 8.96 23.26
CA PRO A 432 5.68 9.19 23.27
C PRO A 432 6.38 7.83 23.07
N GLY A 433 7.20 7.74 22.03
CA GLY A 433 7.74 6.45 21.56
C GLY A 433 9.06 6.54 20.80
N ASP A 434 9.78 7.64 20.89
CA ASP A 434 11.15 7.80 20.41
C ASP A 434 11.96 8.46 21.53
N ALA A 435 12.94 7.73 22.08
CA ALA A 435 13.83 8.21 23.13
C ALA A 435 15.25 8.37 22.55
N GLU A 436 15.68 9.62 22.41
CA GLU A 436 17.08 9.98 22.14
C GLU A 436 17.98 9.63 23.35
N PRO A 437 19.30 9.44 23.16
CA PRO A 437 20.15 8.77 24.14
C PRO A 437 20.49 9.57 25.40
N LEU A 438 20.71 8.85 26.50
CA LEU A 438 21.20 9.37 27.76
C LEU A 438 22.62 9.96 27.65
N GLN A 439 22.84 11.11 28.28
CA GLN A 439 24.17 11.63 28.60
C GLN A 439 24.25 11.94 30.10
N GLU A 440 25.36 11.58 30.73
CA GLU A 440 25.54 11.56 32.20
C GLU A 440 25.64 12.94 32.85
N ARG A 441 25.16 13.08 34.10
CA ARG A 441 25.88 13.74 35.22
C ARG A 441 25.13 13.80 36.57
N GLY A 442 25.77 13.24 37.61
CA GLY A 442 25.92 13.85 38.95
C GLY A 442 24.75 13.83 39.97
N PRO A 443 25.02 13.91 41.31
CA PRO A 443 24.14 13.26 42.30
C PRO A 443 23.65 14.10 43.53
N GLY A 444 22.42 13.77 43.99
CA GLY A 444 21.92 13.88 45.39
C GLY A 444 21.64 15.27 45.98
N PRO A 445 21.14 15.40 47.24
CA PRO A 445 20.45 14.44 48.15
C PRO A 445 18.93 14.80 48.32
N GLY A 446 18.07 14.26 49.22
CA GLY A 446 18.12 13.23 50.28
C GLY A 446 16.87 13.28 51.21
N ARG A 447 16.98 12.75 52.45
CA ARG A 447 16.04 12.81 53.61
C ARG A 447 14.76 11.93 53.66
N GLU A 448 14.97 10.71 54.15
CA GLU A 448 14.32 10.03 55.30
C GLU A 448 13.09 10.64 56.02
N ASN A 449 12.06 9.81 56.25
CA ASN A 449 11.56 9.30 57.57
C ASN A 449 10.19 8.57 57.37
N VAL A 450 9.95 7.31 57.79
CA VAL A 450 9.60 6.78 59.14
C VAL A 450 8.37 7.50 59.78
N GLY A 451 7.26 6.86 60.21
CA GLY A 451 6.81 5.45 60.15
C GLY A 451 5.54 5.18 61.04
N VAL A 452 5.06 3.92 61.07
CA VAL A 452 4.23 3.26 62.13
C VAL A 452 2.68 3.49 62.26
N ARG A 453 1.93 2.44 61.84
CA ARG A 453 0.75 1.67 62.38
C ARG A 453 -0.23 2.16 63.51
N ILE A 454 -1.41 1.49 63.50
CA ILE A 454 -2.46 1.24 64.56
C ILE A 454 -3.44 2.41 64.85
N GLY A 455 -4.76 2.27 65.06
CA GLY A 455 -5.70 1.14 64.86
C GLY A 455 -7.03 1.24 65.68
N ASP A 456 -8.15 0.86 65.05
CA ASP A 456 -9.45 0.35 65.60
C ASP A 456 -10.45 1.21 66.44
N ALA A 457 -11.69 0.69 66.51
CA ALA A 457 -12.82 0.94 67.45
C ALA A 457 -13.80 2.14 67.28
N GLY A 458 -14.95 1.89 66.62
CA GLY A 458 -16.20 1.55 67.32
C GLY A 458 -17.23 2.60 67.83
N SER A 459 -18.51 2.34 67.47
CA SER A 459 -19.77 2.51 68.26
C SER A 459 -20.80 3.65 68.00
N THR A 460 -22.07 3.27 68.22
CA THR A 460 -23.41 3.85 67.91
C THR A 460 -23.98 4.70 69.08
N PRO A 461 -25.17 5.41 69.05
CA PRO A 461 -26.52 4.78 68.95
C PRO A 461 -27.79 5.61 68.49
N GLU A 462 -28.89 4.88 68.20
CA GLU A 462 -30.36 5.04 68.50
C GLU A 462 -31.13 6.42 68.59
N ARG A 463 -32.47 6.60 68.39
CA ARG A 463 -33.64 5.82 67.82
C ARG A 463 -35.00 6.58 67.99
N LYS A 464 -36.11 6.11 67.33
CA LYS A 464 -37.60 6.27 67.57
C LYS A 464 -38.38 7.23 66.62
N THR A 465 -39.18 6.79 65.61
CA THR A 465 -40.58 6.18 65.54
C THR A 465 -41.75 7.21 65.53
N PRO A 466 -42.94 7.00 64.87
CA PRO A 466 -43.65 5.71 64.71
C PRO A 466 -44.48 5.39 63.41
N THR A 467 -44.88 4.10 63.27
CA THR A 467 -46.11 3.45 62.69
C THR A 467 -46.80 3.99 61.39
N THR A 468 -47.37 3.17 60.48
CA THR A 468 -48.07 1.87 60.66
C THR A 468 -48.13 1.02 59.35
N GLY A 469 -48.09 -0.33 59.41
CA GLY A 469 -48.63 -1.22 58.36
C GLY A 469 -47.72 -2.34 57.81
N VAL A 470 -47.89 -3.58 58.31
CA VAL A 470 -47.27 -4.87 57.88
C VAL A 470 -48.29 -5.97 58.30
N PRO A 471 -48.34 -7.22 57.77
CA PRO A 471 -47.41 -7.91 56.85
C PRO A 471 -48.01 -8.71 55.67
N ARG A 472 -47.15 -9.17 54.75
CA ARG A 472 -46.98 -10.62 54.45
C ARG A 472 -45.74 -10.89 53.58
N ASP A 473 -45.04 -11.97 53.93
CA ASP A 473 -43.80 -12.43 53.31
C ASP A 473 -43.98 -13.06 51.92
N ALA A 474 -42.96 -12.93 51.07
CA ALA A 474 -42.43 -14.03 50.27
C ALA A 474 -41.05 -13.65 49.71
N ASN A 475 -39.98 -14.08 50.40
CA ASN A 475 -38.62 -13.99 49.87
C ASN A 475 -38.42 -15.08 48.80
N VAL A 476 -38.64 -14.73 47.53
CA VAL A 476 -38.34 -15.61 46.38
C VAL A 476 -36.87 -15.40 45.99
N PRO A 477 -36.04 -16.46 45.87
CA PRO A 477 -34.69 -16.32 45.35
C PRO A 477 -34.73 -15.70 43.95
N GLY A 478 -34.13 -14.52 43.77
CA GLY A 478 -34.05 -13.85 42.49
C GLY A 478 -33.36 -14.77 41.47
N ASN A 479 -33.96 -14.94 40.28
CA ASN A 479 -33.32 -15.73 39.21
C ASN A 479 -31.93 -15.10 38.90
N PRO A 480 -30.82 -15.81 39.13
CA PRO A 480 -29.46 -15.24 38.98
C PRO A 480 -29.18 -14.68 37.58
N GLU A 481 -29.83 -15.25 36.56
CA GLU A 481 -29.72 -14.80 35.18
C GLU A 481 -30.50 -13.50 34.91
N ALA A 482 -31.59 -13.26 35.66
CA ALA A 482 -32.30 -11.98 35.62
C ALA A 482 -31.50 -10.86 36.30
N GLU A 483 -30.78 -11.18 37.38
CA GLU A 483 -29.90 -10.25 38.08
C GLU A 483 -28.68 -9.87 37.22
N MET A 484 -28.01 -10.85 36.60
CA MET A 484 -26.92 -10.58 35.64
C MET A 484 -27.38 -9.72 34.45
N ARG A 485 -28.59 -9.95 33.91
CA ARG A 485 -29.15 -9.12 32.82
C ARG A 485 -29.44 -7.68 33.27
N ARG A 486 -29.92 -7.49 34.51
CA ARG A 486 -30.10 -6.16 35.10
C ARG A 486 -28.76 -5.45 35.29
N ALA A 487 -27.75 -6.13 35.85
CA ALA A 487 -26.41 -5.58 36.06
C ALA A 487 -25.73 -5.15 34.74
N ARG A 488 -25.79 -5.99 33.69
CA ARG A 488 -25.29 -5.66 32.35
C ARG A 488 -25.99 -4.43 31.74
N THR A 489 -27.31 -4.36 31.88
CA THR A 489 -28.10 -3.22 31.40
C THR A 489 -27.75 -1.93 32.16
N GLN A 490 -27.62 -1.99 33.49
CA GLN A 490 -27.24 -0.84 34.31
C GLN A 490 -25.83 -0.33 33.98
N ALA A 491 -24.86 -1.23 33.76
CA ALA A 491 -23.50 -0.83 33.38
C ALA A 491 -23.46 -0.17 31.99
N LEU A 492 -24.22 -0.68 31.02
CA LEU A 492 -24.37 -0.06 29.69
C LEU A 492 -24.98 1.35 29.78
N VAL A 493 -26.06 1.53 30.55
CA VAL A 493 -26.69 2.85 30.74
C VAL A 493 -25.75 3.81 31.47
N ARG A 494 -25.00 3.35 32.48
CA ARG A 494 -24.00 4.18 33.19
C ARG A 494 -22.86 4.63 32.27
N HIS A 495 -22.31 3.70 31.47
CA HIS A 495 -21.27 4.00 30.48
C HIS A 495 -21.77 5.00 29.44
N ALA A 496 -22.98 4.82 28.90
CA ALA A 496 -23.59 5.76 27.97
C ALA A 496 -23.78 7.15 28.57
N ARG A 497 -24.23 7.27 29.83
CA ARG A 497 -24.37 8.57 30.53
C ARG A 497 -23.03 9.26 30.77
N ALA A 498 -22.00 8.51 31.20
CA ALA A 498 -20.66 9.06 31.40
C ALA A 498 -20.08 9.60 30.09
N LEU A 499 -20.31 8.88 28.97
CA LEU A 499 -19.87 9.31 27.65
C LEU A 499 -20.68 10.52 27.13
N ASP A 500 -22.01 10.52 27.27
CA ASP A 500 -22.87 11.65 26.87
C ASP A 500 -22.56 12.94 27.65
N ALA A 501 -22.20 12.81 28.94
CA ALA A 501 -21.75 13.93 29.76
C ALA A 501 -20.44 14.53 29.24
N VAL A 502 -19.43 13.70 28.94
CA VAL A 502 -18.16 14.16 28.33
C VAL A 502 -18.42 14.83 26.98
N LEU A 503 -19.30 14.28 26.14
CA LEU A 503 -19.64 14.83 24.83
C LEU A 503 -20.46 16.13 24.89
N SER A 504 -21.27 16.33 25.94
CA SER A 504 -22.21 17.45 26.04
C SER A 504 -21.68 18.66 26.80
N THR A 505 -20.58 18.54 27.55
CA THR A 505 -20.01 19.64 28.36
C THR A 505 -18.52 19.88 28.13
N GLY A 506 -17.95 19.45 27.00
CA GLY A 506 -16.53 19.64 26.69
C GLY A 506 -16.11 21.11 26.71
N ASN A 507 -14.97 21.40 27.33
CA ASN A 507 -14.36 22.73 27.35
C ASN A 507 -13.77 23.11 25.98
N ALA A 508 -13.06 24.24 25.87
CA ALA A 508 -12.51 24.74 24.60
C ALA A 508 -11.66 23.70 23.83
N ASP A 509 -10.96 22.83 24.56
CA ASP A 509 -10.09 21.75 24.04
C ASP A 509 -10.83 20.42 23.82
N GLY A 510 -12.15 20.40 24.02
CA GLY A 510 -13.03 19.24 23.80
C GLY A 510 -12.81 18.04 24.73
N GLN A 511 -11.93 18.15 25.73
CA GLN A 511 -11.83 17.18 26.81
C GLN A 511 -12.90 17.46 27.88
N GLY A 512 -13.53 16.39 28.38
CA GLY A 512 -14.39 16.46 29.56
C GLY A 512 -13.57 16.79 30.82
N SER A 513 -14.23 17.25 31.88
CA SER A 513 -13.54 17.59 33.14
C SER A 513 -12.78 16.38 33.72
N PRO A 514 -11.75 16.59 34.56
CA PRO A 514 -10.99 15.48 35.17
C PRO A 514 -11.87 14.46 35.91
N ASP A 515 -12.99 14.92 36.48
CA ASP A 515 -13.95 14.06 37.19
C ASP A 515 -14.86 13.30 36.23
N GLN A 516 -15.28 13.90 35.11
CA GLN A 516 -16.00 13.18 34.04
C GLN A 516 -15.12 12.12 33.37
N MET A 517 -13.85 12.42 33.17
CA MET A 517 -12.84 11.46 32.68
C MET A 517 -12.49 10.39 33.72
N ARG A 518 -12.78 10.61 35.01
CA ARG A 518 -12.70 9.59 36.06
C ARG A 518 -13.94 8.69 36.02
N GLU A 519 -15.14 9.27 36.06
CA GLU A 519 -16.40 8.52 35.98
C GLU A 519 -16.52 7.68 34.70
N LEU A 520 -16.04 8.17 33.54
CA LEU A 520 -16.00 7.35 32.32
C LEU A 520 -15.03 6.15 32.43
N ARG A 521 -13.89 6.29 33.12
CA ARG A 521 -12.97 5.16 33.39
C ARG A 521 -13.60 4.16 34.35
N ASP A 522 -14.27 4.64 35.39
CA ASP A 522 -14.95 3.79 36.37
C ASP A 522 -16.15 3.06 35.75
N ALA A 523 -16.92 3.73 34.88
CA ALA A 523 -18.00 3.12 34.12
C ALA A 523 -17.51 2.07 33.11
N ARG A 524 -16.40 2.32 32.39
CA ARG A 524 -15.74 1.31 31.54
C ARG A 524 -15.31 0.08 32.35
N SER A 525 -14.66 0.29 33.51
CA SER A 525 -14.24 -0.79 34.41
C SER A 525 -15.42 -1.61 34.95
N ALA A 526 -16.50 -0.94 35.37
CA ALA A 526 -17.72 -1.59 35.83
C ALA A 526 -18.41 -2.40 34.71
N PHE A 527 -18.38 -1.91 33.46
CA PHE A 527 -18.97 -2.61 32.33
C PHE A 527 -18.16 -3.84 31.91
N GLU A 528 -16.83 -3.74 31.87
CA GLU A 528 -15.93 -4.88 31.62
C GLU A 528 -16.18 -6.03 32.60
N LYS A 529 -16.40 -5.74 33.89
CA LYS A 529 -16.67 -6.75 34.94
C LYS A 529 -17.96 -7.54 34.73
N VAL A 530 -18.99 -6.95 34.13
CA VAL A 530 -20.30 -7.63 33.90
C VAL A 530 -20.47 -8.18 32.48
N ARG A 531 -19.67 -7.68 31.53
CA ARG A 531 -19.57 -8.15 30.15
C ARG A 531 -18.14 -7.91 29.64
N PRO A 532 -17.31 -8.96 29.51
CA PRO A 532 -15.99 -8.86 28.90
C PRO A 532 -16.06 -8.16 27.54
N HIS A 533 -15.18 -7.19 27.33
CA HIS A 533 -15.10 -6.27 26.18
C HIS A 533 -16.35 -5.41 25.93
N GLY A 534 -17.34 -5.40 26.84
CA GLY A 534 -18.64 -4.78 26.63
C GLY A 534 -18.61 -3.28 26.33
N TRP A 535 -17.70 -2.53 26.95
CA TRP A 535 -17.54 -1.09 26.66
C TRP A 535 -16.84 -0.82 25.33
N ARG A 536 -15.94 -1.71 24.88
CA ARG A 536 -15.27 -1.59 23.57
C ARG A 536 -16.26 -1.81 22.44
N ASP A 537 -17.06 -2.86 22.57
CA ASP A 537 -18.14 -3.19 21.63
C ASP A 537 -19.20 -2.07 21.63
N ALA A 538 -19.47 -1.41 22.77
CA ALA A 538 -20.38 -0.26 22.84
C ALA A 538 -19.81 0.97 22.11
N GLU A 539 -18.56 1.33 22.36
CA GLU A 539 -17.92 2.50 21.73
C GLU A 539 -17.75 2.30 20.21
N ALA A 540 -17.47 1.08 19.75
CA ALA A 540 -17.48 0.75 18.32
C ALA A 540 -18.87 0.98 17.68
N ALA A 541 -19.96 0.60 18.37
CA ALA A 541 -21.32 0.87 17.91
C ALA A 541 -21.67 2.38 17.94
N TYR A 542 -21.23 3.11 18.97
CA TYR A 542 -21.45 4.56 19.11
C TYR A 542 -20.75 5.38 18.03
N VAL A 543 -19.55 4.97 17.60
CA VAL A 543 -18.85 5.59 16.46
C VAL A 543 -19.64 5.43 15.16
N LYS A 544 -20.37 4.31 14.98
CA LYS A 544 -21.21 4.06 13.81
C LYS A 544 -22.57 4.79 13.87
N ASN A 545 -23.11 5.03 15.07
CA ASN A 545 -24.27 5.90 15.27
C ASN A 545 -24.26 6.54 16.67
N LEU A 546 -23.99 7.85 16.72
CA LEU A 546 -23.92 8.64 17.95
C LEU A 546 -25.26 8.80 18.68
N GLU A 547 -26.41 8.67 18.00
CA GLU A 547 -27.72 8.74 18.67
C GLU A 547 -27.89 7.63 19.71
N LEU A 548 -27.25 6.47 19.50
CA LEU A 548 -27.28 5.34 20.41
C LEU A 548 -26.71 5.69 21.80
N VAL A 549 -25.79 6.67 21.91
CA VAL A 549 -25.26 7.15 23.20
C VAL A 549 -26.38 7.77 24.03
N ARG A 550 -27.13 8.71 23.43
CA ARG A 550 -28.25 9.41 24.09
C ARG A 550 -29.43 8.49 24.37
N GLU A 551 -29.74 7.57 23.45
CA GLU A 551 -30.78 6.56 23.67
C GLU A 551 -30.43 5.63 24.83
N ALA A 552 -29.21 5.09 24.85
CA ALA A 552 -28.73 4.23 25.92
C ALA A 552 -28.66 4.98 27.26
N GLY A 553 -28.20 6.24 27.28
CA GLY A 553 -28.17 7.08 28.48
C GLY A 553 -29.56 7.35 29.05
N ALA A 554 -30.57 7.52 28.18
CA ALA A 554 -31.99 7.61 28.54
C ALA A 554 -32.64 6.26 28.95
N GLY A 555 -31.88 5.15 28.95
CA GLY A 555 -32.38 3.81 29.31
C GLY A 555 -33.03 3.02 28.16
N ARG A 556 -33.05 3.55 26.94
CA ARG A 556 -33.62 2.87 25.75
C ARG A 556 -32.57 1.94 25.13
N VAL A 557 -32.36 0.79 25.77
CA VAL A 557 -31.22 -0.10 25.46
C VAL A 557 -31.40 -1.04 24.26
N ASN A 558 -32.61 -1.23 23.73
CA ASN A 558 -32.89 -2.29 22.74
C ASN A 558 -32.03 -2.17 21.47
N ARG A 559 -31.87 -0.97 20.89
CA ARG A 559 -31.07 -0.75 19.67
C ARG A 559 -29.57 -0.95 19.92
N ILE A 560 -29.05 -0.43 21.02
CA ILE A 560 -27.63 -0.57 21.38
C ILE A 560 -27.28 -2.01 21.79
N VAL A 561 -28.20 -2.78 22.40
CA VAL A 561 -27.97 -4.20 22.72
C VAL A 561 -27.83 -5.05 21.46
N LEU A 562 -28.64 -4.76 20.42
CA LEU A 562 -28.52 -5.39 19.10
C LEU A 562 -27.19 -5.02 18.41
N ALA A 563 -26.81 -3.74 18.42
CA ALA A 563 -25.53 -3.30 17.86
C ALA A 563 -24.33 -3.91 18.61
N LEU A 564 -24.37 -3.92 19.94
CA LEU A 564 -23.39 -4.58 20.80
C LEU A 564 -23.20 -6.06 20.50
N GLN A 565 -24.29 -6.78 20.21
CA GLN A 565 -24.21 -8.18 19.83
C GLN A 565 -23.48 -8.33 18.49
N LEU A 566 -23.77 -7.47 17.51
CA LEU A 566 -23.11 -7.48 16.21
C LEU A 566 -21.61 -7.12 16.30
N GLU A 567 -21.22 -6.14 17.12
CA GLU A 567 -19.78 -5.86 17.37
C GLU A 567 -19.09 -7.02 18.12
N THR A 568 -19.77 -7.68 19.07
CA THR A 568 -19.26 -8.90 19.71
C THR A 568 -19.07 -10.05 18.69
N GLU A 569 -20.01 -10.25 17.77
CA GLU A 569 -19.96 -11.28 16.72
C GLU A 569 -18.81 -11.03 15.73
N ILE A 570 -18.62 -9.77 15.29
CA ILE A 570 -17.46 -9.34 14.48
C ILE A 570 -16.14 -9.59 15.23
N ARG A 571 -16.03 -9.13 16.49
CA ARG A 571 -14.79 -9.23 17.28
C ARG A 571 -14.38 -10.67 17.59
N THR A 572 -15.34 -11.58 17.71
CA THR A 572 -15.08 -12.99 18.07
C THR A 572 -14.79 -13.89 16.86
N GLY A 573 -14.84 -13.38 15.63
CA GLY A 573 -14.56 -14.17 14.43
C GLY A 573 -15.60 -15.27 14.14
N LEU A 574 -16.76 -15.22 14.79
CA LEU A 574 -17.87 -16.18 14.62
C LEU A 574 -18.53 -16.09 13.22
N ASP A 575 -18.12 -15.11 12.42
CA ASP A 575 -18.58 -14.83 11.05
C ASP A 575 -17.58 -15.23 9.94
N ASN A 576 -16.52 -15.95 10.30
CA ASN A 576 -15.50 -16.46 9.35
C ASN A 576 -15.99 -17.63 8.47
N ASP A 577 -17.14 -18.24 8.77
CA ASP A 577 -17.78 -19.29 7.96
C ASP A 577 -19.03 -18.71 7.25
N PRO A 578 -18.97 -18.48 5.92
CA PRO A 578 -20.09 -17.93 5.16
C PRO A 578 -21.34 -18.82 5.14
N GLY A 579 -21.18 -20.16 5.24
CA GLY A 579 -22.29 -21.10 5.28
C GLY A 579 -23.11 -20.96 6.56
N ARG A 580 -22.43 -20.97 7.71
CA ARG A 580 -23.07 -20.75 9.03
C ARG A 580 -23.70 -19.37 9.19
N ARG A 581 -23.20 -18.35 8.47
CA ARG A 581 -23.86 -17.03 8.39
C ARG A 581 -25.18 -17.10 7.65
N ALA A 582 -25.24 -17.82 6.52
CA ALA A 582 -26.49 -18.06 5.81
C ALA A 582 -27.48 -18.87 6.67
N ASP A 583 -27.02 -19.92 7.35
CA ASP A 583 -27.86 -20.72 8.27
C ASP A 583 -28.48 -19.88 9.39
N ARG A 584 -27.65 -19.11 10.12
CA ARG A 584 -28.15 -18.24 11.20
C ARG A 584 -29.03 -17.10 10.69
N PHE A 585 -28.80 -16.59 9.48
CA PHE A 585 -29.70 -15.62 8.88
C PHE A 585 -31.09 -16.23 8.63
N VAL A 586 -31.16 -17.43 8.05
CA VAL A 586 -32.42 -18.16 7.83
C VAL A 586 -33.11 -18.48 9.16
N GLU A 587 -32.39 -19.04 10.14
CA GLU A 587 -32.94 -19.38 11.45
C GLU A 587 -33.54 -18.16 12.16
N ARG A 588 -32.79 -17.04 12.19
CA ARG A 588 -33.23 -15.77 12.79
C ARG A 588 -34.42 -15.17 12.04
N TRP A 589 -34.42 -15.26 10.71
CA TRP A 589 -35.53 -14.80 9.87
C TRP A 589 -36.82 -15.57 10.16
N GLN A 590 -36.75 -16.91 10.16
CA GLN A 590 -37.87 -17.80 10.48
C GLN A 590 -38.39 -17.60 11.90
N LYS A 591 -37.50 -17.36 12.87
CA LYS A 591 -37.88 -17.06 14.26
C LYS A 591 -38.65 -15.75 14.36
N LEU A 592 -38.17 -14.68 13.73
CA LEU A 592 -38.85 -13.38 13.71
C LEU A 592 -40.18 -13.44 12.95
N ASP A 593 -40.25 -14.14 11.82
CA ASP A 593 -41.49 -14.37 11.07
C ASP A 593 -42.55 -15.09 11.93
N ARG A 594 -42.15 -16.14 12.65
CA ARG A 594 -43.03 -16.87 13.58
C ARG A 594 -43.51 -16.01 14.74
N THR A 595 -42.59 -15.35 15.46
CA THR A 595 -42.93 -14.45 16.57
C THR A 595 -43.81 -13.28 16.10
N GLY A 596 -43.60 -12.77 14.88
CA GLY A 596 -44.46 -11.76 14.28
C GLY A 596 -45.88 -12.26 14.04
N ARG A 597 -46.06 -13.49 13.53
CA ARG A 597 -47.40 -14.10 13.38
C ARG A 597 -48.09 -14.32 14.71
N GLU A 598 -47.38 -14.82 15.71
CA GLU A 598 -47.88 -15.02 17.08
C GLU A 598 -48.34 -13.69 17.72
N GLN A 599 -47.51 -12.65 17.64
CA GLN A 599 -47.84 -11.30 18.14
C GLN A 599 -49.06 -10.70 17.42
N TYR A 600 -49.18 -10.88 16.10
CA TYR A 600 -50.33 -10.41 15.33
C TYR A 600 -51.62 -11.14 15.72
N GLN A 601 -51.57 -12.46 15.90
CA GLN A 601 -52.71 -13.27 16.37
C GLN A 601 -53.12 -12.93 17.80
N ALA A 602 -52.16 -12.62 18.68
CA ALA A 602 -52.40 -12.19 20.06
C ALA A 602 -52.85 -10.72 20.19
N GLY A 603 -52.91 -9.96 19.10
CA GLY A 603 -53.29 -8.54 19.10
C GLY A 603 -52.21 -7.56 19.58
N ASP A 604 -50.99 -8.02 19.86
CA ASP A 604 -49.86 -7.13 20.18
C ASP A 604 -49.30 -6.45 18.93
N MET A 605 -50.01 -5.41 18.51
CA MET A 605 -49.61 -4.55 17.40
C MET A 605 -48.33 -3.74 17.67
N SER A 606 -47.84 -3.69 18.92
CA SER A 606 -46.60 -2.99 19.27
C SER A 606 -45.37 -3.88 19.06
N GLY A 607 -45.40 -5.09 19.61
CA GLY A 607 -44.41 -6.14 19.37
C GLY A 607 -44.36 -6.50 17.89
N TYR A 608 -45.51 -6.69 17.24
CA TYR A 608 -45.58 -6.96 15.80
C TYR A 608 -44.82 -5.93 14.96
N LYS A 609 -45.04 -4.63 15.20
CA LYS A 609 -44.32 -3.55 14.49
C LYS A 609 -42.82 -3.58 14.77
N SER A 610 -42.40 -3.85 16.01
CA SER A 610 -40.99 -3.98 16.37
C SER A 610 -40.33 -5.16 15.65
N THR A 611 -40.97 -6.32 15.65
CA THR A 611 -40.50 -7.53 14.96
C THR A 611 -40.41 -7.31 13.44
N ARG A 612 -41.41 -6.65 12.83
CA ARG A 612 -41.39 -6.26 11.42
C ARG A 612 -40.26 -5.28 11.08
N SER A 613 -39.96 -4.32 11.97
CA SER A 613 -38.81 -3.41 11.78
C SER A 613 -37.48 -4.17 11.80
N ALA A 614 -37.30 -5.11 12.74
CA ALA A 614 -36.10 -5.94 12.80
C ALA A 614 -35.89 -6.78 11.53
N MET A 615 -36.98 -7.33 10.96
CA MET A 615 -36.93 -8.01 9.65
C MET A 615 -36.62 -7.04 8.49
N SER A 616 -37.10 -5.79 8.53
CA SER A 616 -36.74 -4.75 7.56
C SER A 616 -35.24 -4.49 7.53
N ASP A 617 -34.64 -4.37 8.70
CA ASP A 617 -33.22 -4.05 8.83
C ASP A 617 -32.33 -5.24 8.46
N MET A 618 -32.78 -6.48 8.73
CA MET A 618 -32.15 -7.70 8.19
C MET A 618 -32.25 -7.81 6.66
N ALA A 619 -33.38 -7.45 6.05
CA ALA A 619 -33.51 -7.47 4.59
C ALA A 619 -32.57 -6.42 3.93
N LYS A 620 -32.49 -5.21 4.51
CA LYS A 620 -31.56 -4.16 4.05
C LYS A 620 -30.09 -4.49 4.28
N SER A 621 -29.74 -5.31 5.28
CA SER A 621 -28.33 -5.67 5.51
C SER A 621 -27.75 -6.48 4.34
N LEU A 622 -28.58 -7.23 3.60
CA LEU A 622 -28.15 -7.97 2.40
C LEU A 622 -27.66 -7.05 1.28
N GLU A 623 -28.22 -5.84 1.14
CA GLU A 623 -27.75 -4.85 0.14
C GLU A 623 -26.28 -4.42 0.38
N ARG A 624 -25.77 -4.65 1.59
CA ARG A 624 -24.41 -4.32 2.04
C ARG A 624 -23.50 -5.55 2.13
N ASP A 625 -24.03 -6.75 1.91
CA ASP A 625 -23.32 -8.02 1.97
C ASP A 625 -23.69 -8.92 0.77
N PRO A 626 -23.14 -8.63 -0.43
CA PRO A 626 -23.46 -9.39 -1.64
C PRO A 626 -23.07 -10.87 -1.57
N GLN A 627 -22.11 -11.22 -0.71
CA GLN A 627 -21.67 -12.60 -0.51
C GLN A 627 -22.73 -13.41 0.24
N LEU A 628 -23.28 -12.85 1.33
CA LEU A 628 -24.41 -13.45 2.04
C LEU A 628 -25.68 -13.46 1.17
N GLU A 629 -25.95 -12.40 0.40
CA GLU A 629 -27.07 -12.35 -0.54
C GLU A 629 -26.99 -13.48 -1.58
N SER A 630 -25.81 -13.74 -2.14
CA SER A 630 -25.57 -14.82 -3.10
C SER A 630 -25.75 -16.22 -2.50
N LEU A 631 -25.35 -16.44 -1.24
CA LEU A 631 -25.53 -17.73 -0.55
C LEU A 631 -27.01 -17.99 -0.21
N LEU A 632 -27.75 -16.96 0.17
CA LEU A 632 -29.18 -17.05 0.49
C LEU A 632 -30.07 -17.12 -0.76
N ALA A 633 -29.57 -16.75 -1.95
CA ALA A 633 -30.32 -16.82 -3.21
C ALA A 633 -30.79 -18.25 -3.54
N ASN A 634 -30.03 -19.27 -3.14
CA ASN A 634 -30.41 -20.69 -3.30
C ASN A 634 -31.40 -21.18 -2.23
N ARG A 635 -31.72 -20.35 -1.24
CA ARG A 635 -32.54 -20.68 -0.05
C ARG A 635 -33.84 -19.85 0.06
N LYS A 636 -34.26 -19.22 -1.05
CA LYS A 636 -35.49 -18.39 -1.15
C LYS A 636 -36.72 -19.02 -0.48
N ARG A 637 -36.94 -20.33 -0.66
CA ARG A 637 -38.07 -21.08 -0.04
C ARG A 637 -38.01 -21.09 1.49
N GLU A 638 -36.82 -21.24 2.08
CA GLU A 638 -36.65 -21.24 3.54
C GLU A 638 -36.91 -19.85 4.17
N LEU A 639 -36.84 -18.79 3.37
CA LEU A 639 -37.15 -17.41 3.75
C LEU A 639 -38.61 -17.00 3.46
N GLY A 640 -39.43 -17.93 2.95
CA GLY A 640 -40.84 -17.72 2.63
C GLY A 640 -41.11 -17.08 1.27
N ILE A 641 -40.12 -17.03 0.37
CA ILE A 641 -40.31 -16.56 -1.02
C ILE A 641 -40.75 -17.76 -1.88
N ASN A 642 -42.02 -17.77 -2.26
CA ASN A 642 -42.63 -18.83 -3.09
C ASN A 642 -42.74 -18.48 -4.58
N VAL A 643 -42.63 -17.19 -4.93
CA VAL A 643 -42.70 -16.69 -6.31
C VAL A 643 -41.53 -15.74 -6.52
N ASP A 644 -40.68 -16.03 -7.50
CA ASP A 644 -39.55 -15.18 -7.85
C ASP A 644 -40.03 -14.00 -8.72
N SER A 645 -39.70 -12.79 -8.28
CA SER A 645 -40.07 -11.52 -8.89
C SER A 645 -38.94 -10.90 -9.72
N GLY A 646 -37.80 -11.60 -9.88
CA GLY A 646 -36.62 -11.11 -10.58
C GLY A 646 -35.87 -9.99 -9.85
N ARG A 647 -36.20 -9.76 -8.56
CA ARG A 647 -35.59 -8.72 -7.74
C ARG A 647 -34.36 -9.24 -7.00
N ARG A 648 -33.50 -8.32 -6.55
CA ARG A 648 -32.47 -8.62 -5.54
C ARG A 648 -33.14 -9.17 -4.28
N LEU A 649 -32.50 -10.13 -3.62
CA LEU A 649 -33.10 -10.91 -2.55
C LEU A 649 -33.52 -10.03 -1.37
N GLY A 650 -32.73 -9.02 -0.99
CA GLY A 650 -33.12 -8.06 0.05
C GLY A 650 -34.43 -7.32 -0.27
N ALA A 651 -34.57 -6.86 -1.51
CA ALA A 651 -35.79 -6.19 -1.99
C ALA A 651 -36.98 -7.16 -2.17
N GLU A 652 -36.69 -8.42 -2.49
CA GLU A 652 -37.69 -9.49 -2.61
C GLU A 652 -38.25 -9.92 -1.25
N LEU A 653 -37.40 -10.04 -0.22
CA LEU A 653 -37.80 -10.26 1.17
C LEU A 653 -38.63 -9.10 1.71
N ALA A 654 -38.19 -7.86 1.46
CA ALA A 654 -38.95 -6.67 1.86
C ALA A 654 -40.32 -6.57 1.19
N PHE A 655 -40.47 -7.09 -0.04
CA PHE A 655 -41.71 -7.09 -0.79
C PHE A 655 -42.65 -8.25 -0.42
N SER A 656 -42.17 -9.50 -0.46
CA SER A 656 -42.98 -10.70 -0.20
C SER A 656 -43.59 -10.71 1.19
N HIS A 657 -42.89 -10.13 2.16
CA HIS A 657 -43.36 -9.98 3.53
C HIS A 657 -44.09 -8.65 3.82
N GLY A 658 -44.23 -7.75 2.84
CA GLY A 658 -44.96 -6.48 3.01
C GLY A 658 -44.26 -5.46 3.92
N ILE A 659 -42.94 -5.55 4.06
CA ILE A 659 -42.11 -4.80 5.01
C ILE A 659 -41.73 -3.40 4.47
N GLY A 660 -41.95 -3.14 3.18
CA GLY A 660 -41.53 -1.90 2.50
C GLY A 660 -42.62 -1.16 1.71
N LYS A 661 -43.65 -0.62 2.38
CA LYS A 661 -44.41 0.56 1.88
C LYS A 661 -44.91 1.43 3.04
N GLY A 662 -44.21 2.52 3.31
CA GLY A 662 -44.83 3.69 3.95
C GLY A 662 -45.88 4.27 3.00
N ARG A 663 -47.07 4.63 3.52
CA ARG A 663 -48.07 5.36 2.73
C ARG A 663 -47.51 6.72 2.34
N GLY A 664 -47.34 6.93 1.03
CA GLY A 664 -46.73 8.12 0.45
C GLY A 664 -46.91 8.16 -1.06
N VAL A 665 -48.14 7.88 -1.52
CA VAL A 665 -48.59 8.16 -2.89
C VAL A 665 -49.73 9.15 -2.75
N GLY A 666 -49.42 10.41 -2.97
CA GLY A 666 -50.36 11.48 -3.29
C GLY A 666 -50.09 11.95 -4.71
N LEU A 667 -51.12 12.50 -5.35
CA LEU A 667 -51.15 13.03 -6.72
C LEU A 667 -49.96 13.94 -7.06
#